data_AF-A0A957MRI1-F1
#
_entry.id   AF-A0A957MRI1-F1
#
_cell.length_a   1.000
_cell.length_b   1.000
_cell.length_c   1.000
_cell.angle_alpha   90.00
_cell.angle_beta   90.00
_cell.angle_gamma   90.00
#
_symmetry.space_group_name_H-M   'P 1'
#
loop_
_entity.id
_entity.type
_entity.pdbx_description
1 polymer ?
#
loop_
_entity_poly.entity_id
_entity_poly.type
_entity_poly.pdbx_seq_one_letter_code
_entity_poly.pdbx_strand_id
1 'polypeptide(L)'
;YTPGEADLLRRAIGKKKASEIEKHKKIFIAGCEKNGIDHGTAEAIYGDIEFFARYGFNKCLPGDTEVLDAQSGLLMRIEDIFTGKVQLSQTVTCDTDTLKLRTGNVAAVMHNGVKPVYRLTTALGRTIKATANHPFYTFDGWRLLEELAVGTQIATPRMLPVSGSAQWHDHEVIALGHLLAEGNLCHPHSVYFYSKDEAQCEDYVLAAESFDNVTCSTALHKGTYSIYAKRVDSSRPPGIFTWAGRLGLLGKQATVKEIPDEAFRLGSRQLGLLISRMWEGDGHINDTDRSLFYATSSERLAHQLQHLLLRLGIISRLRTVNFPYRTGRIGYQLFVTGNENLVRFRDTIAVHFVSPARQAKLDRLSLENVATQSTKDVVPISVKSAVREAKERAGLTWLEINEQCGVAQREFYPTGAAGKNGFARLTIQRLADFFGDETLQRAGYSDIYWDKIVNIEYVGEEQTYDLEVPDTHNFVANDILVHNSHAADYAVITVQTAYLKAHYPVEYMAAQLLVERDKTEKVINFVSECRRMGIDVLPPDVNYSGLDFEIQQRPPETPQQAQRDPSLAYAFPVPEGSAIRFGMAAVKNVGEGPVRVIIEARQEGGPFKSLEEFCDRVDLRQVNKRALECLIKVGALDRFGRRSQLLAMLDQMVGSSASVHDARDSGQLSIFDLMSGGGSGQQAHVSPMRLPDIEEVKGREKLQWEKELLGVYSISHPLQQMGIDFQKVTTCSCAELGEAYDGKGVTLAGVITNVRTINTKK
;
A
#
# COMPACT_ATOMS: atom_id res chain seq x y z
N TYR A 1 18.46 30.05 -1.94
CA TYR A 1 18.48 29.40 -3.26
C TYR A 1 17.74 30.26 -4.26
N THR A 2 18.33 30.49 -5.43
CA THR A 2 17.61 30.90 -6.64
C THR A 2 16.90 29.68 -7.27
N PRO A 3 15.94 29.86 -8.20
CA PRO A 3 15.29 28.73 -8.87
C PRO A 3 16.25 27.75 -9.55
N GLY A 4 17.35 28.25 -10.14
CA GLY A 4 18.37 27.41 -10.75
C GLY A 4 19.17 26.60 -9.73
N GLU A 5 19.53 27.19 -8.59
CA GLU A 5 20.25 26.49 -7.53
C GLU A 5 19.36 25.47 -6.79
N ALA A 6 18.05 25.72 -6.70
CA ALA A 6 17.08 24.77 -6.16
C ALA A 6 16.93 23.53 -7.06
N ASP A 7 16.95 23.69 -8.39
CA ASP A 7 16.97 22.53 -9.32
C ASP A 7 18.30 21.76 -9.24
N LEU A 8 19.42 22.44 -9.01
CA LEU A 8 20.72 21.77 -8.76
C LEU A 8 20.68 20.93 -7.47
N LEU A 9 20.12 21.47 -6.38
CA LEU A 9 19.88 20.74 -5.14
C LEU A 9 19.02 19.49 -5.39
N ARG A 10 17.87 19.65 -6.05
CA ARG A 10 16.97 18.54 -6.42
C ARG A 10 17.69 17.48 -7.25
N ARG A 11 18.51 17.86 -8.24
CA ARG A 11 19.30 16.93 -9.06
C ARG A 11 20.38 16.22 -8.25
N ALA A 12 21.08 16.93 -7.37
CA ALA A 12 22.14 16.38 -6.52
C ALA A 12 21.58 15.33 -5.57
N ILE A 13 20.50 15.68 -4.89
CA ILE A 13 19.76 14.81 -3.98
C ILE A 13 19.18 13.61 -4.74
N GLY A 14 18.53 13.83 -5.89
CA GLY A 14 17.88 12.74 -6.61
C GLY A 14 18.78 11.76 -7.33
N LYS A 15 19.95 12.21 -7.74
CA LYS A 15 21.00 11.34 -8.32
C LYS A 15 21.96 10.80 -7.28
N LYS A 16 21.71 11.03 -5.98
CA LYS A 16 22.54 10.58 -4.86
C LYS A 16 24.04 10.92 -5.03
N LYS A 17 24.35 12.10 -5.60
CA LYS A 17 25.74 12.52 -5.86
C LYS A 17 26.38 13.07 -4.58
N ALA A 18 27.09 12.22 -3.84
CA ALA A 18 27.66 12.55 -2.53
C ALA A 18 28.39 13.91 -2.48
N SER A 19 29.24 14.21 -3.46
CA SER A 19 30.00 15.48 -3.51
C SER A 19 29.10 16.71 -3.69
N GLU A 20 28.04 16.61 -4.49
CA GLU A 20 27.11 17.71 -4.70
C GLU A 20 26.10 17.83 -3.56
N ILE A 21 25.68 16.72 -2.93
CA ILE A 21 24.82 16.74 -1.73
C ILE A 21 25.53 17.45 -0.58
N GLU A 22 26.81 17.15 -0.35
CA GLU A 22 27.60 17.80 0.70
C GLU A 22 27.84 19.29 0.41
N LYS A 23 28.10 19.64 -0.85
CA LYS A 23 28.20 21.04 -1.29
C LYS A 23 26.89 21.80 -1.04
N HIS A 24 25.76 21.19 -1.39
CA HIS A 24 24.44 21.77 -1.20
C HIS A 24 24.02 21.81 0.28
N LYS A 25 24.48 20.87 1.11
CA LYS A 25 24.31 20.90 2.57
C LYS A 25 24.90 22.18 3.14
N LYS A 26 26.14 22.49 2.78
CA LYS A 26 26.83 23.72 3.22
C LYS A 26 26.12 24.98 2.75
N ILE A 27 25.64 25.01 1.50
CA ILE A 27 24.89 26.15 0.95
C ILE A 27 23.56 26.34 1.69
N PHE A 28 22.84 25.24 1.98
CA PHE A 28 21.57 25.27 2.70
C PHE A 28 21.75 25.77 4.12
N ILE A 29 22.70 25.18 4.88
CA ILE A 29 22.96 25.56 6.28
C ILE A 29 23.38 27.03 6.37
N ALA A 30 24.35 27.47 5.55
CA ALA A 30 24.78 28.87 5.54
C ALA A 30 23.63 29.83 5.16
N GLY A 31 22.74 29.39 4.27
CA GLY A 31 21.52 30.13 3.92
C GLY A 31 20.54 30.22 5.09
N CYS A 32 20.33 29.13 5.82
CA CYS A 32 19.47 29.07 7.01
C CYS A 32 20.02 29.96 8.15
N GLU A 33 21.32 29.89 8.44
CA GLU A 33 21.99 30.74 9.44
C GLU A 33 21.85 32.23 9.09
N LYS A 34 22.04 32.58 7.81
CA LYS A 34 21.86 33.96 7.34
C LYS A 34 20.43 34.47 7.52
N ASN A 35 19.44 33.57 7.54
CA ASN A 35 18.02 33.89 7.74
C ASN A 35 17.55 33.64 9.18
N GLY A 36 18.47 33.47 10.14
CA GLY A 36 18.15 33.38 11.58
C GLY A 36 17.73 32.00 12.08
N ILE A 37 17.90 30.94 11.29
CA ILE A 37 17.70 29.55 11.73
C ILE A 37 19.01 29.05 12.34
N ASP A 38 18.98 28.45 13.53
CA ASP A 38 20.20 27.95 14.18
C ASP A 38 20.82 26.77 13.42
N HIS A 39 22.13 26.60 13.59
CA HIS A 39 22.92 25.57 12.89
C HIS A 39 22.42 24.15 13.13
N GLY A 40 22.05 23.82 14.37
CA GLY A 40 21.58 22.47 14.73
C GLY A 40 20.24 22.16 14.08
N THR A 41 19.31 23.11 14.09
CA THR A 41 18.03 23.00 13.38
C THR A 41 18.23 22.96 11.86
N ALA A 42 19.14 23.75 11.31
CA ALA A 42 19.45 23.72 9.88
C ALA A 42 20.06 22.38 9.44
N GLU A 43 20.92 21.78 10.26
CA GLU A 43 21.43 20.42 10.04
C GLU A 43 20.32 19.38 10.13
N ALA A 44 19.44 19.47 11.13
CA ALA A 44 18.31 18.55 11.27
C ALA A 44 17.35 18.63 10.08
N ILE A 45 16.97 19.84 9.65
CA ILE A 45 16.10 20.05 8.46
C ILE A 45 16.78 19.50 7.21
N TYR A 46 18.09 19.74 7.02
CA TYR A 46 18.79 19.17 5.88
C TYR A 46 18.90 17.63 5.98
N GLY A 47 19.06 17.11 7.20
CA GLY A 47 18.99 15.69 7.50
C GLY A 47 17.64 15.08 7.13
N ASP A 48 16.52 15.77 7.39
CA ASP A 48 15.18 15.37 6.98
C ASP A 48 15.01 15.44 5.45
N ILE A 49 15.61 16.43 4.78
CA ILE A 49 15.64 16.51 3.31
C ILE A 49 16.46 15.35 2.71
N GLU A 50 17.59 15.00 3.31
CA GLU A 50 18.42 13.86 2.90
C GLU A 50 17.74 12.52 3.22
N PHE A 51 17.04 12.42 4.34
CA PHE A 51 16.25 11.26 4.73
C PHE A 51 15.02 11.09 3.82
N PHE A 52 14.31 12.19 3.55
CA PHE A 52 13.29 12.26 2.50
C PHE A 52 13.90 11.87 1.15
N ALA A 53 15.18 12.12 0.88
CA ALA A 53 15.81 11.65 -0.34
C ALA A 53 16.06 10.12 -0.39
N ARG A 54 16.04 9.45 0.75
CA ARG A 54 16.12 7.98 0.80
C ARG A 54 14.77 7.35 0.45
N TYR A 55 13.66 8.03 0.78
CA TYR A 55 12.28 7.58 0.58
C TYR A 55 11.58 8.18 -0.66
N GLY A 56 11.76 9.47 -0.90
CA GLY A 56 11.20 10.31 -1.95
C GLY A 56 11.87 10.18 -3.33
N PHE A 57 12.90 9.34 -3.45
CA PHE A 57 13.47 8.97 -4.76
C PHE A 57 13.15 7.52 -5.07
N ASN A 58 12.26 7.40 -6.07
CA ASN A 58 11.49 6.23 -6.45
C ASN A 58 12.19 4.88 -6.26
N LYS A 59 11.40 3.90 -5.79
CA LYS A 59 11.70 2.46 -5.82
C LYS A 59 11.75 2.07 -7.29
N CYS A 60 12.82 1.42 -7.75
CA CYS A 60 12.94 1.19 -9.20
C CYS A 60 13.43 -0.21 -9.55
N LEU A 61 13.00 -0.65 -10.73
CA LEU A 61 13.37 -1.88 -11.40
C LEU A 61 14.01 -1.53 -12.76
N PRO A 62 15.01 -2.27 -13.25
CA PRO A 62 15.58 -2.03 -14.57
C PRO A 62 14.61 -2.35 -15.71
N GLY A 63 14.88 -1.80 -16.89
CA GLY A 63 14.01 -1.91 -18.06
C GLY A 63 13.75 -3.33 -18.56
N ASP A 64 14.68 -4.27 -18.32
CA ASP A 64 14.55 -5.69 -18.68
C ASP A 64 13.68 -6.50 -17.72
N THR A 65 13.18 -5.88 -16.65
CA THR A 65 12.22 -6.51 -15.74
C THR A 65 10.92 -6.81 -16.47
N GLU A 66 10.42 -8.04 -16.32
CA GLU A 66 9.25 -8.56 -17.01
C GLU A 66 8.03 -8.60 -16.07
N VAL A 67 6.90 -8.14 -16.59
CA VAL A 67 5.60 -8.06 -15.91
C VAL A 67 4.56 -8.75 -16.79
N LEU A 68 3.67 -9.53 -16.17
CA LEU A 68 2.62 -10.27 -16.87
C LEU A 68 1.38 -9.40 -17.07
N ASP A 69 0.91 -9.28 -18.31
CA ASP A 69 -0.42 -8.75 -18.61
C ASP A 69 -1.49 -9.75 -18.17
N ALA A 70 -2.29 -9.35 -17.19
CA ALA A 70 -3.32 -10.19 -16.61
C ALA A 70 -4.50 -10.46 -17.56
N GLN A 71 -4.66 -9.67 -18.63
CA GLN A 71 -5.73 -9.87 -19.62
C GLN A 71 -5.31 -10.84 -20.73
N SER A 72 -4.15 -10.61 -21.35
CA SER A 72 -3.73 -11.42 -22.51
C SER A 72 -2.81 -12.59 -22.14
N GLY A 73 -2.16 -12.56 -20.97
CA GLY A 73 -1.12 -13.49 -20.59
C GLY A 73 0.24 -13.19 -21.23
N LEU A 74 0.38 -12.08 -21.96
CA LEU A 74 1.66 -11.66 -22.55
C LEU A 74 2.63 -11.22 -21.44
N LEU A 75 3.88 -11.69 -21.52
CA LEU A 75 4.97 -11.26 -20.66
C LEU A 75 5.68 -10.07 -21.31
N MET A 76 5.72 -8.92 -20.63
CA MET A 76 6.18 -7.64 -21.19
C MET A 76 7.31 -7.05 -20.36
N ARG A 77 8.29 -6.43 -21.01
CA ARG A 77 9.34 -5.67 -20.31
C ARG A 77 8.84 -4.29 -19.92
N ILE A 78 9.25 -3.80 -18.74
CA ILE A 78 8.86 -2.47 -18.25
C ILE A 78 9.30 -1.36 -19.23
N GLU A 79 10.49 -1.49 -19.84
CA GLU A 79 10.94 -0.51 -20.85
C GLU A 79 10.04 -0.48 -22.09
N ASP A 80 9.56 -1.63 -22.55
CA ASP A 80 8.68 -1.70 -23.73
C ASP A 80 7.29 -1.12 -23.42
N ILE A 81 6.83 -1.25 -22.17
CA ILE A 81 5.61 -0.60 -21.68
C ILE A 81 5.81 0.92 -21.61
N PHE A 82 6.91 1.40 -21.02
CA PHE A 82 7.21 2.82 -20.90
C PHE A 82 7.37 3.51 -22.26
N THR A 83 8.06 2.86 -23.20
CA THR A 83 8.29 3.40 -24.56
C THR A 83 7.04 3.35 -25.45
N GLY A 84 5.95 2.72 -24.98
CA GLY A 84 4.69 2.61 -25.69
C GLY A 84 4.71 1.57 -26.82
N LYS A 85 5.72 0.70 -26.88
CA LYS A 85 5.74 -0.44 -27.84
C LYS A 85 4.64 -1.45 -27.51
N VAL A 86 4.35 -1.61 -26.23
CA VAL A 86 3.24 -2.43 -25.72
C VAL A 86 2.45 -1.62 -24.69
N GLN A 87 1.18 -1.96 -24.51
CA GLN A 87 0.32 -1.33 -23.50
C GLN A 87 -0.05 -2.36 -22.43
N LEU A 88 0.06 -1.94 -21.17
CA LEU A 88 -0.30 -2.74 -20.01
C LEU A 88 -1.35 -1.98 -19.20
N SER A 89 -2.58 -2.47 -19.20
CA SER A 89 -3.69 -1.89 -18.42
C SER A 89 -3.86 -2.59 -17.07
N GLN A 90 -3.57 -3.89 -16.99
CA GLN A 90 -3.75 -4.71 -15.80
C GLN A 90 -2.64 -5.72 -15.62
N THR A 91 -2.19 -5.91 -14.38
CA THR A 91 -1.16 -6.88 -14.02
C THR A 91 -1.60 -7.73 -12.83
N VAL A 92 -0.80 -8.75 -12.53
CA VAL A 92 -0.99 -9.58 -11.33
C VAL A 92 -0.44 -8.84 -10.12
N THR A 93 -1.30 -8.70 -9.12
CA THR A 93 -1.03 -8.03 -7.83
C THR A 93 -1.39 -8.96 -6.68
N CYS A 94 -1.03 -8.59 -5.45
CA CYS A 94 -1.38 -9.32 -4.24
C CYS A 94 -2.15 -8.42 -3.27
N ASP A 95 -3.26 -8.92 -2.76
CA ASP A 95 -3.86 -8.40 -1.54
C ASP A 95 -3.00 -8.88 -0.36
N THR A 96 -2.30 -7.96 0.32
CA THR A 96 -1.38 -8.30 1.41
C THR A 96 -2.09 -8.72 2.69
N ASP A 97 -3.38 -8.41 2.84
CA ASP A 97 -4.16 -8.81 4.02
C ASP A 97 -4.53 -10.30 3.92
N THR A 98 -4.91 -10.77 2.73
CA THR A 98 -5.28 -12.16 2.49
C THR A 98 -4.15 -13.02 1.90
N LEU A 99 -3.07 -12.39 1.40
CA LEU A 99 -2.01 -13.02 0.59
C LEU A 99 -2.55 -13.76 -0.64
N LYS A 100 -3.62 -13.23 -1.23
CA LYS A 100 -4.23 -13.73 -2.46
C LYS A 100 -3.79 -12.92 -3.66
N LEU A 101 -3.55 -13.61 -4.76
CA LEU A 101 -3.21 -12.96 -6.01
C LEU A 101 -4.49 -12.56 -6.75
N ARG A 102 -4.50 -11.34 -7.29
CA ARG A 102 -5.63 -10.79 -8.03
C ARG A 102 -5.14 -9.88 -9.14
N THR A 103 -6.00 -9.64 -10.12
CA THR A 103 -5.75 -8.61 -11.14
C THR A 103 -5.84 -7.22 -10.50
N GLY A 104 -4.89 -6.34 -10.83
CA GLY A 104 -4.91 -4.94 -10.43
C GLY A 104 -4.63 -4.02 -11.62
N ASN A 105 -5.14 -2.79 -11.55
CA ASN A 105 -4.99 -1.81 -12.62
C ASN A 105 -3.62 -1.15 -12.55
N VAL A 106 -3.04 -0.92 -13.72
CA VAL A 106 -1.81 -0.15 -13.89
C VAL A 106 -2.18 1.27 -14.30
N ALA A 107 -1.81 2.25 -13.47
CA ALA A 107 -2.12 3.66 -13.73
C ALA A 107 -1.07 4.31 -14.61
N ALA A 108 0.21 4.04 -14.35
CA ALA A 108 1.32 4.67 -15.04
C ALA A 108 2.58 3.80 -15.00
N VAL A 109 3.50 4.07 -15.93
CA VAL A 109 4.88 3.59 -15.89
C VAL A 109 5.79 4.80 -15.96
N MET A 110 6.71 4.91 -15.00
CA MET A 110 7.55 6.10 -14.83
C MET A 110 9.01 5.77 -15.11
N HIS A 111 9.72 6.73 -15.71
CA HIS A 111 11.17 6.68 -15.85
C HIS A 111 11.84 7.34 -14.64
N ASN A 112 12.80 6.63 -14.05
CA ASN A 112 13.43 7.04 -12.79
C ASN A 112 14.94 7.28 -12.90
N GLY A 113 15.45 7.40 -14.13
CA GLY A 113 16.86 7.62 -14.41
C GLY A 113 17.78 6.43 -14.11
N VAL A 114 19.08 6.65 -14.30
CA VAL A 114 20.14 5.66 -14.09
C VAL A 114 20.46 5.56 -12.59
N LYS A 115 20.45 4.35 -12.04
CA LYS A 115 20.67 4.08 -10.61
C LYS A 115 21.52 2.82 -10.40
N PRO A 116 22.23 2.71 -9.26
CA PRO A 116 22.88 1.45 -8.86
C PRO A 116 21.83 0.37 -8.59
N VAL A 117 22.06 -0.81 -9.15
CA VAL A 117 21.14 -1.95 -9.11
C VAL A 117 21.83 -3.20 -8.59
N TYR A 118 21.05 -4.03 -7.91
CA TYR A 118 21.49 -5.27 -7.29
C TYR A 118 20.63 -6.41 -7.81
N ARG A 119 21.26 -7.52 -8.17
CA ARG A 119 20.57 -8.75 -8.55
C ARG A 119 20.34 -9.59 -7.30
N LEU A 120 19.07 -9.89 -7.05
CA LEU A 120 18.61 -10.84 -6.05
C LEU A 120 18.31 -12.16 -6.76
N THR A 121 18.85 -13.26 -6.21
CA THR A 121 18.59 -14.63 -6.69
C THR A 121 18.00 -15.48 -5.59
N THR A 122 16.94 -16.22 -5.90
CA THR A 122 16.24 -17.10 -4.94
C THR A 122 16.64 -18.58 -5.09
N ALA A 123 16.21 -19.43 -4.16
CA ALA A 123 16.52 -20.86 -4.14
C ALA A 123 15.81 -21.64 -5.26
N LEU A 124 14.65 -21.17 -5.73
CA LEU A 124 14.03 -21.67 -6.98
C LEU A 124 14.76 -21.18 -8.24
N GLY A 125 15.76 -20.31 -8.11
CA GLY A 125 16.52 -19.76 -9.23
C GLY A 125 15.83 -18.59 -9.92
N ARG A 126 14.85 -17.94 -9.27
CA ARG A 126 14.27 -16.68 -9.77
C ARG A 126 15.27 -15.57 -9.57
N THR A 127 15.33 -14.64 -10.54
CA THR A 127 16.21 -13.48 -10.44
C THR A 127 15.47 -12.21 -10.75
N ILE A 128 15.77 -11.16 -9.99
CA ILE A 128 15.28 -9.81 -10.25
C ILE A 128 16.37 -8.81 -9.91
N LYS A 129 16.49 -7.77 -10.73
CA LYS A 129 17.35 -6.63 -10.45
C LYS A 129 16.51 -5.51 -9.87
N ALA A 130 17.01 -4.83 -8.84
CA ALA A 130 16.32 -3.70 -8.25
C ALA A 130 17.29 -2.73 -7.57
N THR A 131 16.83 -1.51 -7.28
CA THR A 131 17.60 -0.57 -6.46
C THR A 131 17.65 -1.03 -4.99
N ALA A 132 18.67 -0.60 -4.24
CA ALA A 132 18.85 -1.02 -2.83
C ALA A 132 17.64 -0.71 -1.93
N ASN A 133 16.92 0.38 -2.22
CA ASN A 133 15.71 0.79 -1.52
C ASN A 133 14.42 0.18 -2.10
N HIS A 134 14.50 -0.79 -3.01
CA HIS A 134 13.31 -1.45 -3.56
C HIS A 134 12.78 -2.48 -2.55
N PRO A 135 11.51 -2.42 -2.11
CA PRO A 135 10.97 -3.32 -1.11
C PRO A 135 10.54 -4.67 -1.70
N PHE A 136 10.79 -5.73 -0.94
CA PHE A 136 10.29 -7.08 -1.18
C PHE A 136 9.44 -7.53 0.01
N TYR A 137 8.37 -8.28 -0.26
CA TYR A 137 7.48 -8.74 0.78
C TYR A 137 8.08 -9.96 1.50
N THR A 138 8.31 -9.83 2.80
CA THR A 138 8.73 -10.93 3.69
C THR A 138 7.54 -11.39 4.54
N PHE A 139 7.70 -12.46 5.31
CA PHE A 139 6.63 -12.95 6.19
C PHE A 139 6.17 -11.89 7.21
N ASP A 140 7.10 -11.03 7.65
CA ASP A 140 6.84 -9.97 8.62
C ASP A 140 6.50 -8.62 7.96
N GLY A 141 6.29 -8.59 6.63
CA GLY A 141 5.96 -7.39 5.86
C GLY A 141 7.05 -6.94 4.88
N TRP A 142 6.91 -5.73 4.34
CA TRP A 142 7.83 -5.15 3.36
C TRP A 142 9.19 -4.83 3.99
N ARG A 143 10.28 -5.23 3.34
CA ARG A 143 11.65 -4.86 3.70
C ARG A 143 12.45 -4.43 2.47
N LEU A 144 13.35 -3.49 2.63
CA LEU A 144 14.18 -2.98 1.53
C LEU A 144 15.21 -4.03 1.10
N LEU A 145 15.60 -4.04 -0.17
CA LEU A 145 16.63 -4.95 -0.66
C LEU A 145 17.93 -4.88 0.16
N GLU A 146 18.35 -3.69 0.58
CA GLU A 146 19.56 -3.48 1.40
C GLU A 146 19.45 -4.03 2.83
N GLU A 147 18.23 -4.28 3.33
CA GLU A 147 17.97 -4.89 4.63
C GLU A 147 17.88 -6.42 4.56
N LEU A 148 17.82 -6.99 3.34
CA LEU A 148 17.71 -8.42 3.12
C LEU A 148 19.09 -9.08 3.18
N ALA A 149 19.12 -10.30 3.73
CA ALA A 149 20.31 -11.13 3.79
C ALA A 149 20.04 -12.47 3.07
N VAL A 150 21.12 -13.11 2.62
CA VAL A 150 21.07 -14.52 2.20
C VAL A 150 20.50 -15.34 3.35
N GLY A 151 19.44 -16.09 3.09
CA GLY A 151 18.71 -16.78 4.14
C GLY A 151 17.27 -16.32 4.30
N THR A 152 17.00 -15.03 4.06
CA THR A 152 15.67 -14.44 4.20
C THR A 152 14.71 -15.04 3.17
N GLN A 153 13.46 -15.26 3.58
CA GLN A 153 12.40 -15.73 2.69
C GLN A 153 11.56 -14.55 2.20
N ILE A 154 11.32 -14.48 0.90
CA ILE A 154 10.51 -13.46 0.23
C ILE A 154 9.32 -14.10 -0.50
N ALA A 155 8.30 -13.30 -0.74
CA ALA A 155 7.08 -13.71 -1.40
C ALA A 155 7.28 -13.88 -2.91
N THR A 156 6.94 -15.06 -3.40
CA THR A 156 6.86 -15.40 -4.82
C THR A 156 5.52 -16.07 -5.09
N PRO A 157 4.91 -15.99 -6.29
CA PRO A 157 3.67 -16.71 -6.56
C PRO A 157 3.84 -18.23 -6.52
N ARG A 158 2.84 -18.96 -6.00
CA ARG A 158 2.68 -20.42 -6.15
C ARG A 158 2.06 -20.80 -7.48
N MET A 159 1.24 -19.90 -8.01
CA MET A 159 0.60 -19.99 -9.31
C MET A 159 0.28 -18.57 -9.79
N LEU A 160 0.26 -18.36 -11.10
CA LEU A 160 -0.21 -17.11 -11.68
C LEU A 160 -1.65 -17.31 -12.16
N PRO A 161 -2.65 -16.55 -11.66
CA PRO A 161 -4.06 -16.75 -11.97
C PRO A 161 -4.43 -16.15 -13.34
N VAL A 162 -3.64 -16.42 -14.38
CA VAL A 162 -3.79 -15.83 -15.72
C VAL A 162 -3.72 -16.92 -16.79
N SER A 163 -4.87 -17.21 -17.40
CA SER A 163 -4.94 -17.97 -18.65
C SER A 163 -4.91 -17.01 -19.83
N GLY A 164 -4.14 -17.35 -20.85
CA GLY A 164 -4.19 -16.63 -22.11
C GLY A 164 -5.50 -16.96 -22.85
N SER A 165 -5.89 -16.08 -23.77
CA SER A 165 -7.11 -16.21 -24.58
C SER A 165 -6.82 -16.59 -26.03
N ALA A 166 -5.56 -16.55 -26.47
CA ALA A 166 -5.20 -16.93 -27.84
C ALA A 166 -5.40 -18.44 -28.04
N GLN A 167 -5.93 -18.77 -29.23
CA GLN A 167 -6.06 -20.13 -29.72
C GLN A 167 -5.40 -20.20 -31.09
N TRP A 168 -4.29 -20.92 -31.16
CA TRP A 168 -3.63 -21.23 -32.42
C TRP A 168 -4.20 -22.52 -33.01
N HIS A 169 -3.87 -22.83 -34.27
CA HIS A 169 -4.10 -24.19 -34.71
C HIS A 169 -3.11 -25.11 -33.98
N ASP A 170 -3.57 -26.28 -33.53
CA ASP A 170 -2.72 -27.19 -32.74
C ASP A 170 -1.44 -27.59 -33.50
N HIS A 171 -1.49 -27.69 -34.83
CA HIS A 171 -0.30 -27.96 -35.65
C HIS A 171 0.78 -26.88 -35.52
N GLU A 172 0.41 -25.60 -35.34
CA GLU A 172 1.35 -24.51 -35.12
C GLU A 172 2.02 -24.63 -33.75
N VAL A 173 1.24 -24.99 -32.72
CA VAL A 173 1.74 -25.19 -31.34
C VAL A 173 2.68 -26.39 -31.27
N ILE A 174 2.31 -27.50 -31.91
CA ILE A 174 3.11 -28.72 -31.99
C ILE A 174 4.43 -28.45 -32.73
N ALA A 175 4.36 -27.80 -33.90
CA ALA A 175 5.55 -27.42 -34.66
C ALA A 175 6.46 -26.50 -33.86
N LEU A 176 5.91 -25.53 -33.12
CA LEU A 176 6.68 -24.63 -32.27
C LEU A 176 7.47 -25.41 -31.20
N GLY A 177 6.81 -26.32 -30.48
CA GLY A 177 7.45 -27.07 -29.40
C GLY A 177 8.59 -27.96 -29.89
N HIS A 178 8.39 -28.67 -31.00
CA HIS A 178 9.44 -29.47 -31.65
C HIS A 178 10.61 -28.61 -32.14
N LEU A 179 10.32 -27.46 -32.75
CA LEU A 179 11.36 -26.57 -33.26
C LEU A 179 12.17 -25.91 -32.13
N LEU A 180 11.52 -25.56 -31.02
CA LEU A 180 12.20 -25.01 -29.84
C LEU A 180 13.15 -26.02 -29.21
N ALA A 181 12.75 -27.29 -29.11
CA ALA A 181 13.63 -28.35 -28.61
C ALA A 181 14.70 -28.75 -29.64
N GLU A 182 14.31 -29.51 -30.66
CA GLU A 182 15.22 -30.21 -31.57
C GLU A 182 15.29 -29.62 -32.99
N GLY A 183 14.71 -28.42 -33.18
CA GLY A 183 14.71 -27.73 -34.47
C GLY A 183 16.06 -27.08 -34.81
N ASN A 184 16.44 -27.15 -36.09
CA ASN A 184 17.45 -26.31 -36.69
C ASN A 184 16.80 -25.24 -37.58
N LEU A 185 16.89 -24.00 -37.11
CA LEU A 185 16.26 -22.81 -37.67
C LEU A 185 17.24 -21.92 -38.45
N CYS A 186 18.47 -22.39 -38.68
CA CYS A 186 19.54 -21.64 -39.35
C CYS A 186 19.65 -21.92 -40.85
N HIS A 187 18.81 -22.81 -41.39
CA HIS A 187 18.84 -23.14 -42.81
C HIS A 187 18.14 -22.03 -43.63
N PRO A 188 18.69 -21.59 -44.79
CA PRO A 188 18.27 -20.35 -45.45
C PRO A 188 16.88 -20.39 -46.11
N HIS A 189 16.30 -21.58 -46.30
CA HIS A 189 15.11 -21.76 -47.13
C HIS A 189 14.01 -22.62 -46.50
N SER A 190 14.26 -23.25 -45.35
CA SER A 190 13.25 -24.00 -44.59
C SER A 190 13.80 -24.37 -43.21
N VAL A 191 13.09 -25.24 -42.49
CA VAL A 191 13.44 -25.74 -41.16
C VAL A 191 13.72 -27.25 -41.19
N TYR A 192 14.57 -27.68 -40.26
CA TYR A 192 14.82 -29.10 -39.98
C TYR A 192 14.39 -29.44 -38.56
N PHE A 193 13.95 -30.67 -38.37
CA PHE A 193 13.72 -31.29 -37.07
C PHE A 193 14.51 -32.60 -36.98
N TYR A 194 15.03 -32.90 -35.80
CA TYR A 194 15.80 -34.12 -35.55
C TYR A 194 15.21 -34.88 -34.36
N SER A 195 15.05 -36.20 -34.46
CA SER A 195 14.67 -37.01 -33.30
C SER A 195 15.10 -38.45 -33.48
N LYS A 196 15.21 -39.18 -32.36
CA LYS A 196 15.38 -40.65 -32.35
C LYS A 196 14.07 -41.38 -32.10
N ASP A 197 13.03 -40.65 -31.69
CA ASP A 197 11.71 -41.20 -31.37
C ASP A 197 10.81 -41.08 -32.62
N GLU A 198 10.33 -42.23 -33.11
CA GLU A 198 9.50 -42.31 -34.31
C GLU A 198 8.14 -41.63 -34.11
N ALA A 199 7.55 -41.71 -32.91
CA ALA A 199 6.28 -41.06 -32.61
C ALA A 199 6.39 -39.54 -32.66
N GLN A 200 7.52 -38.98 -32.24
CA GLN A 200 7.79 -37.54 -32.38
C GLN A 200 8.00 -37.14 -33.84
N CYS A 201 8.64 -38.01 -34.64
CA CYS A 201 8.82 -37.79 -36.07
C CYS A 201 7.48 -37.73 -36.80
N GLU A 202 6.58 -38.68 -36.53
CA GLU A 202 5.23 -38.71 -37.10
C GLU A 202 4.40 -37.48 -36.68
N ASP A 203 4.41 -37.14 -35.39
CA ASP A 203 3.71 -35.97 -34.86
C ASP A 203 4.22 -34.66 -35.48
N TYR A 204 5.54 -34.50 -35.63
CA TYR A 204 6.11 -33.35 -36.33
C TYR A 204 5.75 -33.31 -37.82
N VAL A 205 5.80 -34.45 -38.53
CA VAL A 205 5.45 -34.50 -39.96
C VAL A 205 4.00 -34.08 -40.17
N LEU A 206 3.07 -34.64 -39.40
CA LEU A 206 1.65 -34.28 -39.48
C LEU A 206 1.43 -32.79 -39.22
N ALA A 207 2.11 -32.24 -38.21
CA ALA A 207 2.01 -30.82 -37.89
C ALA A 207 2.62 -29.93 -38.99
N ALA A 208 3.80 -30.29 -39.50
CA ALA A 208 4.50 -29.51 -40.51
C ALA A 208 3.80 -29.54 -41.87
N GLU A 209 3.27 -30.68 -42.29
CA GLU A 209 2.51 -30.82 -43.56
C GLU A 209 1.12 -30.17 -43.50
N SER A 210 0.64 -29.78 -42.32
CA SER A 210 -0.57 -28.98 -42.16
C SER A 210 -0.37 -27.50 -42.55
N PHE A 211 0.87 -27.04 -42.67
CA PHE A 211 1.16 -25.69 -43.18
C PHE A 211 1.04 -25.63 -44.69
N ASP A 212 0.61 -24.46 -45.22
CA ASP A 212 0.56 -24.22 -46.66
C ASP A 212 1.92 -24.47 -47.33
N ASN A 213 1.90 -25.10 -48.50
CA ASN A 213 3.09 -25.37 -49.30
C ASN A 213 4.19 -26.17 -48.57
N VAL A 214 3.83 -27.18 -47.76
CA VAL A 214 4.79 -28.04 -47.06
C VAL A 214 4.58 -29.52 -47.40
N THR A 215 5.68 -30.23 -47.66
CA THR A 215 5.77 -31.69 -47.62
C THR A 215 7.06 -32.09 -46.91
N CYS A 216 7.03 -33.10 -46.06
CA CYS A 216 8.20 -33.51 -45.29
C CYS A 216 8.98 -34.59 -46.01
N SER A 217 10.32 -34.50 -45.96
CA SER A 217 11.17 -35.63 -46.29
C SER A 217 11.96 -36.08 -45.08
N THR A 218 11.90 -37.39 -44.83
CA THR A 218 12.56 -38.04 -43.71
C THR A 218 13.78 -38.80 -44.20
N ALA A 219 14.91 -38.64 -43.51
CA ALA A 219 16.12 -39.42 -43.73
C ALA A 219 16.67 -39.92 -42.39
N LEU A 220 17.20 -41.14 -42.36
CA LEU A 220 17.77 -41.74 -41.15
C LEU A 220 19.30 -41.72 -41.25
N HIS A 221 19.94 -41.02 -40.30
CA HIS A 221 21.39 -40.92 -40.24
C HIS A 221 21.89 -41.31 -38.86
N LYS A 222 22.69 -42.38 -38.77
CA LYS A 222 23.28 -42.89 -37.51
C LYS A 222 22.24 -43.05 -36.37
N GLY A 223 21.06 -43.57 -36.71
CA GLY A 223 19.98 -43.81 -35.75
C GLY A 223 19.23 -42.54 -35.29
N THR A 224 19.39 -41.41 -35.98
CA THR A 224 18.61 -40.18 -35.77
C THR A 224 17.90 -39.82 -37.06
N TYR A 225 16.60 -39.61 -36.99
CA TYR A 225 15.81 -39.11 -38.10
C TYR A 225 16.06 -37.61 -38.28
N SER A 226 16.25 -37.18 -39.51
CA SER A 226 16.24 -35.78 -39.91
C SER A 226 15.04 -35.55 -40.82
N ILE A 227 14.14 -34.66 -40.41
CA ILE A 227 12.94 -34.29 -41.15
C ILE A 227 13.15 -32.89 -41.72
N TYR A 228 13.03 -32.77 -43.03
CA TYR A 228 13.11 -31.50 -43.74
C TYR A 228 11.74 -31.12 -44.29
N ALA A 229 11.21 -29.97 -43.87
CA ALA A 229 9.96 -29.42 -44.37
C ALA A 229 10.19 -28.79 -45.76
N LYS A 230 10.02 -29.55 -46.83
CA LYS A 230 10.21 -29.09 -48.21
C LYS A 230 9.01 -28.26 -48.66
N ARG A 231 9.27 -27.35 -49.61
CA ARG A 231 8.23 -26.69 -50.39
C ARG A 231 7.72 -27.62 -51.49
N VAL A 232 6.41 -27.62 -51.72
CA VAL A 232 5.77 -28.35 -52.83
C VAL A 232 5.89 -27.51 -54.12
N ASP A 233 5.50 -26.24 -54.03
CA ASP A 233 5.66 -25.21 -55.04
C ASP A 233 6.99 -24.48 -54.81
N SER A 234 7.92 -24.67 -55.76
CA SER A 234 9.26 -24.11 -55.67
C SER A 234 9.34 -22.58 -55.75
N SER A 235 8.28 -21.92 -56.24
CA SER A 235 8.20 -20.47 -56.46
C SER A 235 7.96 -19.66 -55.18
N ARG A 236 7.49 -20.31 -54.11
CA ARG A 236 7.17 -19.68 -52.83
C ARG A 236 7.84 -20.43 -51.67
N PRO A 237 8.21 -19.74 -50.57
CA PRO A 237 8.73 -20.41 -49.38
C PRO A 237 7.68 -21.34 -48.75
N PRO A 238 8.10 -22.38 -48.01
CA PRO A 238 7.16 -23.22 -47.27
C PRO A 238 6.50 -22.42 -46.13
N GLY A 239 5.22 -22.66 -45.87
CA GLY A 239 4.41 -21.91 -44.90
C GLY A 239 5.01 -21.92 -43.50
N ILE A 240 5.52 -23.07 -43.04
CA ILE A 240 6.20 -23.21 -41.75
C ILE A 240 7.43 -22.31 -41.60
N PHE A 241 8.20 -22.10 -42.68
CA PHE A 241 9.38 -21.22 -42.65
C PHE A 241 8.97 -19.75 -42.54
N THR A 242 7.96 -19.35 -43.31
CA THR A 242 7.41 -17.98 -43.27
C THR A 242 6.77 -17.70 -41.90
N TRP A 243 6.05 -18.67 -41.35
CA TRP A 243 5.48 -18.62 -40.01
C TRP A 243 6.55 -18.50 -38.92
N ALA A 244 7.59 -19.34 -38.95
CA ALA A 244 8.71 -19.26 -38.00
C ALA A 244 9.47 -17.92 -38.10
N GLY A 245 9.56 -17.35 -39.32
CA GLY A 245 10.11 -16.01 -39.56
C GLY A 245 9.31 -14.91 -38.88
N ARG A 246 7.97 -14.95 -38.96
CA ARG A 246 7.09 -13.99 -38.28
C ARG A 246 7.23 -14.04 -36.77
N LEU A 247 7.43 -15.23 -36.21
CA LEU A 247 7.68 -15.44 -34.77
C LEU A 247 9.13 -15.11 -34.34
N GLY A 248 9.98 -14.64 -35.26
CA GLY A 248 11.37 -14.27 -34.95
C GLY A 248 12.24 -15.46 -34.54
N LEU A 249 11.93 -16.67 -35.00
CA LEU A 249 12.64 -17.90 -34.64
C LEU A 249 13.86 -18.18 -35.54
N LEU A 250 13.82 -17.73 -36.80
CA LEU A 250 14.85 -18.02 -37.80
C LEU A 250 16.22 -17.43 -37.41
N GLY A 251 17.29 -18.18 -37.69
CA GLY A 251 18.67 -17.79 -37.41
C GLY A 251 19.10 -17.89 -35.94
N LYS A 252 18.19 -18.19 -35.00
CA LYS A 252 18.53 -18.37 -33.59
C LYS A 252 19.25 -19.68 -33.34
N GLN A 253 20.38 -19.60 -32.65
CA GLN A 253 21.13 -20.76 -32.14
C GLN A 253 20.59 -21.20 -30.78
N ALA A 254 20.93 -22.42 -30.35
CA ALA A 254 20.44 -23.02 -29.10
C ALA A 254 20.65 -22.15 -27.84
N THR A 255 21.70 -21.34 -27.79
CA THR A 255 22.03 -20.45 -26.65
C THR A 255 21.18 -19.17 -26.59
N VAL A 256 20.52 -18.81 -27.69
CA VAL A 256 19.69 -17.60 -27.81
C VAL A 256 18.25 -17.92 -28.22
N LYS A 257 17.87 -19.19 -28.21
CA LYS A 257 16.48 -19.61 -28.38
C LYS A 257 15.63 -19.00 -27.26
N GLU A 258 14.42 -18.60 -27.60
CA GLU A 258 13.44 -18.02 -26.69
C GLU A 258 12.05 -18.40 -27.19
N ILE A 259 11.10 -18.48 -26.27
CA ILE A 259 9.68 -18.64 -26.58
C ILE A 259 9.18 -17.32 -27.20
N PRO A 260 8.52 -17.34 -28.37
CA PRO A 260 7.93 -16.15 -28.97
C PRO A 260 6.88 -15.50 -28.05
N ASP A 261 6.84 -14.17 -28.05
CA ASP A 261 5.95 -13.36 -27.21
C ASP A 261 4.47 -13.77 -27.39
N GLU A 262 4.06 -14.07 -28.62
CA GLU A 262 2.69 -14.47 -28.93
C GLU A 262 2.30 -15.80 -28.30
N ALA A 263 3.26 -16.70 -28.06
CA ALA A 263 2.99 -17.99 -27.43
C ALA A 263 2.65 -17.86 -25.93
N PHE A 264 3.04 -16.75 -25.28
CA PHE A 264 2.60 -16.44 -23.92
C PHE A 264 1.09 -16.15 -23.86
N ARG A 265 0.45 -15.80 -24.97
CA ARG A 265 -1.00 -15.54 -25.00
C ARG A 265 -1.84 -16.81 -25.10
N LEU A 266 -1.23 -17.98 -25.25
CA LEU A 266 -1.93 -19.26 -25.38
C LEU A 266 -2.71 -19.61 -24.10
N GLY A 267 -3.85 -20.27 -24.28
CA GLY A 267 -4.61 -20.85 -23.16
C GLY A 267 -3.92 -22.05 -22.53
N SER A 268 -4.32 -22.43 -21.31
CA SER A 268 -3.64 -23.46 -20.51
C SER A 268 -3.47 -24.81 -21.22
N ARG A 269 -4.46 -25.26 -22.01
CA ARG A 269 -4.34 -26.49 -22.84
C ARG A 269 -3.20 -26.38 -23.85
N GLN A 270 -3.12 -25.28 -24.58
CA GLN A 270 -2.11 -25.11 -25.62
C GLN A 270 -0.72 -24.82 -25.04
N LEU A 271 -0.63 -24.19 -23.86
CA LEU A 271 0.61 -24.15 -23.09
C LEU A 271 1.06 -25.55 -22.68
N GLY A 272 0.13 -26.38 -22.18
CA GLY A 272 0.40 -27.79 -21.88
C GLY A 272 0.94 -28.56 -23.09
N LEU A 273 0.29 -28.40 -24.26
CA LEU A 273 0.70 -29.00 -25.53
C LEU A 273 2.07 -28.49 -26.03
N LEU A 274 2.33 -27.19 -25.93
CA LEU A 274 3.62 -26.61 -26.31
C LEU A 274 4.75 -27.19 -25.45
N ILE A 275 4.55 -27.14 -24.13
CA ILE A 275 5.54 -27.62 -23.17
C ILE A 275 5.73 -29.13 -23.32
N SER A 276 4.70 -29.90 -23.65
CA SER A 276 4.80 -31.35 -23.82
C SER A 276 5.82 -31.71 -24.92
N ARG A 277 5.74 -31.05 -26.08
CA ARG A 277 6.69 -31.24 -27.19
C ARG A 277 8.09 -30.76 -26.87
N MET A 278 8.21 -29.62 -26.19
CA MET A 278 9.52 -29.18 -25.71
C MET A 278 10.14 -30.23 -24.77
N TRP A 279 9.36 -30.75 -23.82
CA TRP A 279 9.83 -31.74 -22.83
C TRP A 279 10.10 -33.11 -23.43
N GLU A 280 9.42 -33.51 -24.50
CA GLU A 280 9.70 -34.77 -25.19
C GLU A 280 11.01 -34.73 -25.99
N GLY A 281 11.44 -33.55 -26.43
CA GLY A 281 12.78 -33.34 -27.00
C GLY A 281 13.86 -33.31 -25.90
N ASP A 282 13.94 -32.20 -25.16
CA ASP A 282 15.06 -31.91 -24.25
C ASP A 282 14.81 -32.31 -22.78
N GLY A 283 13.59 -32.76 -22.45
CA GLY A 283 13.21 -33.13 -21.09
C GLY A 283 13.63 -34.55 -20.73
N HIS A 284 13.99 -34.73 -19.47
CA HIS A 284 14.50 -35.95 -18.88
C HIS A 284 13.54 -36.44 -17.79
N ILE A 285 13.20 -37.73 -17.86
CA ILE A 285 12.36 -38.44 -16.89
C ILE A 285 13.16 -39.63 -16.37
N ASN A 286 13.54 -39.59 -15.09
CA ASN A 286 14.25 -40.66 -14.42
C ASN A 286 13.39 -41.17 -13.27
N ASP A 287 12.87 -42.39 -13.42
CA ASP A 287 12.06 -43.09 -12.43
C ASP A 287 12.89 -43.63 -11.26
N THR A 288 14.16 -43.96 -11.49
CA THR A 288 15.07 -44.46 -10.44
C THR A 288 15.46 -43.35 -9.46
N ASP A 289 15.91 -42.20 -9.97
CA ASP A 289 16.30 -41.03 -9.16
C ASP A 289 15.11 -40.11 -8.83
N ARG A 290 13.90 -40.50 -9.24
CA ARG A 290 12.64 -39.74 -9.13
C ARG A 290 12.81 -38.27 -9.52
N SER A 291 13.48 -38.02 -10.64
CA SER A 291 13.75 -36.67 -11.14
C SER A 291 13.10 -36.40 -12.49
N LEU A 292 12.49 -35.22 -12.60
CA LEU A 292 11.92 -34.67 -13.81
C LEU A 292 12.57 -33.32 -14.06
N PHE A 293 13.32 -33.17 -15.14
CA PHE A 293 13.96 -31.89 -15.46
C PHE A 293 14.04 -31.62 -16.96
N TYR A 294 14.05 -30.34 -17.32
CA TYR A 294 14.32 -29.85 -18.67
C TYR A 294 15.71 -29.22 -18.71
N ALA A 295 16.49 -29.47 -19.76
CA ALA A 295 17.84 -28.92 -19.89
C ALA A 295 17.96 -28.07 -21.15
N THR A 296 18.55 -26.87 -21.03
CA THR A 296 18.81 -26.00 -22.18
C THR A 296 20.08 -25.19 -22.00
N SER A 297 20.62 -24.67 -23.10
CA SER A 297 21.75 -23.73 -23.11
C SER A 297 21.32 -22.26 -23.15
N SER A 298 20.02 -21.99 -23.32
CA SER A 298 19.48 -20.63 -23.27
C SER A 298 18.92 -20.31 -21.89
N GLU A 299 19.51 -19.32 -21.23
CA GLU A 299 19.02 -18.79 -19.95
C GLU A 299 17.60 -18.24 -20.08
N ARG A 300 17.35 -17.49 -21.16
CA ARG A 300 16.05 -16.87 -21.42
C ARG A 300 14.97 -17.92 -21.60
N LEU A 301 15.21 -18.95 -22.40
CA LEU A 301 14.28 -20.07 -22.58
C LEU A 301 13.99 -20.78 -21.25
N ALA A 302 15.00 -20.96 -20.41
CA ALA A 302 14.83 -21.63 -19.12
C ALA A 302 13.94 -20.82 -18.16
N HIS A 303 14.12 -19.50 -18.07
CA HIS A 303 13.27 -18.62 -17.27
C HIS A 303 11.85 -18.52 -17.86
N GLN A 304 11.71 -18.39 -19.17
CA GLN A 304 10.41 -18.37 -19.84
C GLN A 304 9.63 -19.67 -19.61
N LEU A 305 10.30 -20.83 -19.70
CA LEU A 305 9.68 -22.12 -19.39
C LEU A 305 9.30 -22.23 -17.90
N GLN A 306 10.15 -21.73 -17.00
CA GLN A 306 9.84 -21.66 -15.56
C GLN A 306 8.57 -20.83 -15.30
N HIS A 307 8.43 -19.69 -15.99
CA HIS A 307 7.23 -18.84 -15.93
C HIS A 307 5.98 -19.55 -16.47
N LEU A 308 6.06 -20.23 -17.62
CA LEU A 308 4.93 -20.98 -18.16
C LEU A 308 4.50 -22.14 -17.26
N LEU A 309 5.45 -22.86 -16.64
CA LEU A 309 5.13 -23.87 -15.62
C LEU A 309 4.39 -23.24 -14.43
N LEU A 310 4.80 -22.06 -13.97
CA LEU A 310 4.14 -21.34 -12.88
C LEU A 310 2.69 -20.96 -13.22
N ARG A 311 2.41 -20.59 -14.48
CA ARG A 311 1.04 -20.36 -14.96
C ARG A 311 0.17 -21.60 -14.96
N LEU A 312 0.77 -22.78 -15.15
CA LEU A 312 0.10 -24.09 -14.96
C LEU A 312 0.08 -24.55 -13.50
N GLY A 313 0.53 -23.71 -12.56
CA GLY A 313 0.57 -24.02 -11.13
C GLY A 313 1.67 -25.02 -10.75
N ILE A 314 2.73 -25.15 -11.54
CA ILE A 314 3.85 -26.07 -11.30
C ILE A 314 5.04 -25.25 -10.81
N ILE A 315 5.38 -25.40 -9.53
CA ILE A 315 6.57 -24.78 -8.96
C ILE A 315 7.80 -25.60 -9.36
N SER A 316 8.75 -24.94 -10.02
CA SER A 316 9.96 -25.56 -10.55
C SER A 316 11.21 -24.80 -10.10
N ARG A 317 12.33 -25.53 -10.00
CA ARG A 317 13.63 -25.00 -9.56
C ARG A 317 14.62 -24.97 -10.71
N LEU A 318 15.12 -23.79 -11.04
CA LEU A 318 16.17 -23.59 -12.01
C LEU A 318 17.55 -23.72 -11.36
N ARG A 319 18.46 -24.44 -12.03
CA ARG A 319 19.86 -24.57 -11.63
C ARG A 319 20.78 -24.28 -12.81
N THR A 320 21.81 -23.49 -12.56
CA THR A 320 22.92 -23.29 -13.50
C THR A 320 23.93 -24.42 -13.31
N VAL A 321 24.34 -25.06 -14.40
CA VAL A 321 25.26 -26.20 -14.43
C VAL A 321 26.40 -25.92 -15.39
N ASN A 322 27.63 -26.19 -14.95
CA ASN A 322 28.81 -26.16 -15.81
C ASN A 322 29.05 -27.55 -16.41
N PHE A 323 28.84 -27.68 -17.71
CA PHE A 323 29.15 -28.92 -18.43
C PHE A 323 30.66 -29.01 -18.68
N PRO A 324 31.31 -30.15 -18.33
CA PRO A 324 32.72 -30.38 -18.59
C PRO A 324 32.93 -30.64 -20.09
N TYR A 325 32.95 -29.58 -20.89
CA TYR A 325 33.40 -29.58 -22.27
C TYR A 325 34.78 -28.91 -22.36
N ARG A 326 35.53 -29.09 -23.47
CA ARG A 326 36.90 -28.56 -23.65
C ARG A 326 37.07 -27.06 -23.36
N THR A 327 36.00 -26.27 -23.38
CA THR A 327 35.98 -24.82 -23.09
C THR A 327 35.06 -24.42 -21.92
N GLY A 328 34.43 -25.38 -21.23
CA GLY A 328 33.32 -25.13 -20.31
C GLY A 328 32.08 -24.60 -21.04
N ARG A 329 30.91 -25.21 -20.84
CA ARG A 329 29.64 -24.63 -21.31
C ARG A 329 28.69 -24.51 -20.13
N ILE A 330 28.16 -23.31 -19.92
CA ILE A 330 27.08 -23.07 -18.96
C ILE A 330 25.79 -23.58 -19.60
N GLY A 331 24.99 -24.32 -18.85
CA GLY A 331 23.60 -24.57 -19.21
C GLY A 331 22.70 -24.59 -17.98
N TYR A 332 21.42 -24.77 -18.23
CA TYR A 332 20.36 -24.48 -17.28
C TYR A 332 19.44 -25.69 -17.19
N GLN A 333 19.22 -26.18 -15.98
CA GLN A 333 18.36 -27.33 -15.70
C GLN A 333 17.16 -26.89 -14.84
N LEU A 334 15.96 -27.07 -15.37
CA LEU A 334 14.71 -26.73 -14.72
C LEU A 334 14.06 -27.99 -14.16
N PHE A 335 14.10 -28.15 -12.84
CA PHE A 335 13.60 -29.32 -12.12
C PHE A 335 12.16 -29.13 -11.65
N VAL A 336 11.31 -30.13 -11.90
CA VAL A 336 10.00 -30.27 -11.29
C VAL A 336 10.12 -31.28 -10.15
N THR A 337 9.89 -30.83 -8.91
CA THR A 337 10.03 -31.69 -7.73
C THR A 337 8.85 -31.55 -6.79
N GLY A 338 8.61 -32.58 -5.99
CA GLY A 338 7.47 -32.66 -5.07
C GLY A 338 6.25 -33.25 -5.76
N ASN A 339 5.56 -34.16 -5.06
CA ASN A 339 4.45 -34.93 -5.63
C ASN A 339 3.35 -34.06 -6.24
N GLU A 340 2.97 -32.96 -5.58
CA GLU A 340 1.93 -32.05 -6.07
C GLU A 340 2.26 -31.47 -7.45
N ASN A 341 3.51 -31.03 -7.65
CA ASN A 341 3.96 -30.50 -8.93
C ASN A 341 4.07 -31.59 -10.01
N LEU A 342 4.46 -32.80 -9.63
CA LEU A 342 4.56 -33.95 -10.54
C LEU A 342 3.17 -34.41 -11.02
N VAL A 343 2.18 -34.46 -10.12
CA VAL A 343 0.79 -34.74 -10.45
C VAL A 343 0.24 -33.65 -11.38
N ARG A 344 0.44 -32.36 -11.06
CA ARG A 344 0.04 -31.25 -11.94
C ARG A 344 0.71 -31.34 -13.31
N PHE A 345 2.00 -31.66 -13.37
CA PHE A 345 2.72 -31.84 -14.63
C PHE A 345 2.12 -32.99 -15.45
N ARG A 346 1.83 -34.13 -14.82
CA ARG A 346 1.17 -35.26 -15.49
C ARG A 346 -0.17 -34.85 -16.08
N ASP A 347 -1.02 -34.21 -15.28
CA ASP A 347 -2.40 -33.93 -15.62
C ASP A 347 -2.56 -32.77 -16.63
N THR A 348 -1.58 -31.86 -16.72
CA THR A 348 -1.66 -30.66 -17.58
C THR A 348 -0.72 -30.68 -18.79
N ILE A 349 0.41 -31.39 -18.70
CA ILE A 349 1.44 -31.40 -19.76
C ILE A 349 1.57 -32.80 -20.34
N ALA A 350 1.82 -33.81 -19.50
CA ALA A 350 2.12 -35.16 -19.99
C ALA A 350 0.91 -35.89 -20.57
N VAL A 351 -0.30 -35.45 -20.25
CA VAL A 351 -1.54 -35.86 -20.95
C VAL A 351 -1.46 -35.65 -22.46
N HIS A 352 -0.58 -34.75 -22.91
CA HIS A 352 -0.32 -34.47 -24.32
C HIS A 352 0.88 -35.23 -24.90
N PHE A 353 1.64 -36.03 -24.13
CA PHE A 353 2.80 -36.76 -24.66
C PHE A 353 2.42 -37.71 -25.80
N VAL A 354 3.29 -37.82 -26.81
CA VAL A 354 3.15 -38.80 -27.89
C VAL A 354 3.85 -40.11 -27.57
N SER A 355 4.93 -40.08 -26.78
CA SER A 355 5.73 -41.25 -26.45
C SER A 355 5.10 -42.05 -25.30
N PRO A 356 4.51 -43.24 -25.55
CA PRO A 356 3.84 -44.01 -24.50
C PRO A 356 4.81 -44.45 -23.40
N ALA A 357 6.08 -44.70 -23.77
CA ALA A 357 7.13 -45.06 -22.83
C ALA A 357 7.47 -43.92 -21.85
N ARG A 358 7.47 -42.66 -22.31
CA ARG A 358 7.68 -41.50 -21.44
C ARG A 358 6.49 -41.27 -20.52
N GLN A 359 5.27 -41.44 -21.04
CA GLN A 359 4.05 -41.34 -20.24
C GLN A 359 4.03 -42.38 -19.11
N ALA A 360 4.29 -43.65 -19.43
CA ALA A 360 4.35 -44.72 -18.44
C ALA A 360 5.44 -44.48 -17.36
N LYS A 361 6.60 -43.93 -17.73
CA LYS A 361 7.64 -43.54 -16.75
C LYS A 361 7.15 -42.47 -15.79
N LEU A 362 6.42 -41.46 -16.29
CA LEU A 362 5.89 -40.40 -15.46
C LEU A 362 4.75 -40.88 -14.55
N ASP A 363 3.87 -41.74 -15.06
CA ASP A 363 2.79 -42.32 -14.26
C ASP A 363 3.35 -43.04 -13.03
N ARG A 364 4.38 -43.87 -13.21
CA ARG A 364 5.10 -44.52 -12.09
C ARG A 364 5.68 -43.51 -11.10
N LEU A 365 6.30 -42.44 -11.60
CA LEU A 365 6.92 -41.41 -10.79
C LEU A 365 5.91 -40.61 -9.93
N SER A 366 4.68 -40.45 -10.43
CA SER A 366 3.57 -39.70 -9.79
C SER A 366 2.70 -40.51 -8.81
N LEU A 367 2.80 -41.86 -8.82
CA LEU A 367 1.90 -42.76 -8.08
C LEU A 367 2.52 -43.38 -6.80
N GLU A 368 3.82 -43.24 -6.56
CA GLU A 368 4.48 -43.88 -5.40
C GLU A 368 4.47 -43.03 -4.12
N ASN A 369 3.62 -43.46 -3.17
CA ASN A 369 3.51 -43.10 -1.74
C ASN A 369 3.62 -41.61 -1.38
N VAL A 370 2.46 -40.95 -1.30
CA VAL A 370 2.26 -39.59 -0.76
C VAL A 370 2.77 -39.44 0.69
N ALA A 371 2.75 -40.52 1.47
CA ALA A 371 3.03 -40.51 2.91
C ALA A 371 4.51 -40.29 3.30
N THR A 372 5.46 -40.40 2.36
CA THR A 372 6.91 -40.36 2.67
C THR A 372 7.66 -39.17 2.08
N GLN A 373 7.00 -38.27 1.33
CA GLN A 373 7.69 -37.12 0.74
C GLN A 373 7.58 -35.86 1.61
N SER A 374 8.74 -35.32 2.00
CA SER A 374 8.83 -33.98 2.60
C SER A 374 8.39 -32.92 1.60
N THR A 375 7.34 -32.16 1.89
CA THR A 375 6.95 -31.01 1.06
C THR A 375 8.00 -29.90 1.13
N LYS A 376 8.26 -29.25 -0.01
CA LYS A 376 9.11 -28.06 -0.10
C LYS A 376 8.28 -26.77 -0.06
N ASP A 377 6.95 -26.86 -0.06
CA ASP A 377 6.05 -25.73 0.16
C ASP A 377 5.80 -25.58 1.65
N VAL A 378 6.57 -24.68 2.26
CA VAL A 378 6.60 -24.46 3.70
C VAL A 378 6.24 -23.03 4.03
N VAL A 379 5.52 -22.86 5.12
CA VAL A 379 5.28 -21.56 5.77
C VAL A 379 6.45 -21.27 6.71
N PRO A 380 7.04 -20.06 6.69
CA PRO A 380 8.17 -19.67 7.52
C PRO A 380 7.99 -19.98 9.00
N ILE A 381 9.11 -20.21 9.71
CA ILE A 381 9.11 -20.58 11.14
C ILE A 381 8.34 -19.56 11.99
N SER A 382 8.35 -18.29 11.58
CA SER A 382 7.64 -17.18 12.25
C SER A 382 6.15 -17.48 12.50
N VAL A 383 5.49 -18.34 11.69
CA VAL A 383 4.08 -18.76 11.95
C VAL A 383 3.89 -19.47 13.30
N LYS A 384 4.97 -19.96 13.91
CA LYS A 384 4.94 -20.62 15.22
C LYS A 384 4.38 -19.70 16.32
N SER A 385 4.61 -18.39 16.27
CA SER A 385 4.02 -17.47 17.24
C SER A 385 2.50 -17.43 17.12
N ALA A 386 1.97 -17.33 15.89
CA ALA A 386 0.53 -17.36 15.63
C ALA A 386 -0.12 -18.68 16.08
N VAL A 387 0.54 -19.83 15.83
CA VAL A 387 0.05 -21.13 16.34
C VAL A 387 0.03 -21.18 17.86
N ARG A 388 1.03 -20.60 18.53
CA ARG A 388 1.08 -20.53 20.00
C ARG A 388 -0.06 -19.68 20.55
N GLU A 389 -0.28 -18.50 19.96
CA GLU A 389 -1.34 -17.57 20.38
C GLU A 389 -2.75 -18.13 20.14
N ALA A 390 -2.97 -18.82 19.01
CA ALA A 390 -4.23 -19.51 18.73
C ALA A 390 -4.49 -20.64 19.75
N LYS A 391 -3.47 -21.45 20.05
CA LYS A 391 -3.54 -22.48 21.08
C LYS A 391 -3.84 -21.91 22.47
N GLU A 392 -3.18 -20.81 22.86
CA GLU A 392 -3.37 -20.16 24.15
C GLU A 392 -4.79 -19.61 24.31
N ARG A 393 -5.34 -18.98 23.26
CA ARG A 393 -6.74 -18.53 23.23
C ARG A 393 -7.75 -19.67 23.35
N ALA A 394 -7.48 -20.81 22.70
CA ALA A 394 -8.35 -21.98 22.75
C ALA A 394 -8.29 -22.71 24.11
N GLY A 395 -7.25 -22.48 24.92
CA GLY A 395 -7.07 -23.16 26.21
C GLY A 395 -6.76 -24.67 26.10
N LEU A 396 -6.40 -25.16 24.91
CA LEU A 396 -6.21 -26.58 24.64
C LEU A 396 -4.77 -27.06 24.87
N THR A 397 -4.64 -28.32 25.25
CA THR A 397 -3.37 -29.04 25.29
C THR A 397 -2.99 -29.56 23.90
N TRP A 398 -1.70 -29.87 23.71
CA TRP A 398 -1.26 -30.49 22.45
C TRP A 398 -1.78 -31.92 22.27
N LEU A 399 -2.19 -32.60 23.35
CA LEU A 399 -2.80 -33.92 23.26
C LEU A 399 -4.17 -33.81 22.58
N GLU A 400 -5.01 -32.89 23.04
CA GLU A 400 -6.33 -32.62 22.48
C GLU A 400 -6.24 -32.14 21.02
N ILE A 401 -5.28 -31.24 20.72
CA ILE A 401 -5.04 -30.80 19.33
C ILE A 401 -4.64 -31.99 18.45
N ASN A 402 -3.79 -32.90 18.93
CA ASN A 402 -3.41 -34.06 18.14
C ASN A 402 -4.58 -35.03 17.95
N GLU A 403 -5.43 -35.24 18.95
CA GLU A 403 -6.60 -36.12 18.82
C GLU A 403 -7.64 -35.56 17.84
N GLN A 404 -7.85 -34.25 17.82
CA GLN A 404 -8.91 -33.62 17.03
C GLN A 404 -8.45 -33.12 15.66
N CYS A 405 -7.24 -32.58 15.57
CA CYS A 405 -6.66 -32.00 14.35
C CYS A 405 -5.63 -32.95 13.71
N GLY A 406 -5.08 -33.93 14.44
CA GLY A 406 -4.04 -34.86 13.97
C GLY A 406 -2.69 -34.21 13.72
N VAL A 407 -2.40 -33.10 14.41
CA VAL A 407 -1.12 -32.36 14.39
C VAL A 407 -0.43 -32.54 15.74
N ALA A 408 0.76 -33.13 15.72
CA ALA A 408 1.45 -33.52 16.94
C ALA A 408 2.35 -32.40 17.49
N GLN A 409 2.49 -32.32 18.82
CA GLN A 409 3.39 -31.35 19.49
C GLN A 409 4.83 -31.37 18.94
N ARG A 410 5.33 -32.56 18.61
CA ARG A 410 6.69 -32.78 18.07
C ARG A 410 6.94 -32.02 16.76
N GLU A 411 5.88 -31.68 16.03
CA GLU A 411 5.99 -30.87 14.82
C GLU A 411 6.45 -29.44 15.15
N PHE A 412 6.17 -28.95 16.37
CA PHE A 412 6.47 -27.59 16.82
C PHE A 412 7.55 -27.50 17.92
N TYR A 413 7.77 -28.56 18.73
CA TYR A 413 8.71 -28.54 19.86
C TYR A 413 9.44 -29.89 20.10
N PRO A 414 10.67 -29.88 20.63
CA PRO A 414 11.62 -28.78 20.60
C PRO A 414 12.23 -28.70 19.20
N THR A 415 11.98 -27.61 18.49
CA THR A 415 12.73 -27.29 17.27
C THR A 415 13.93 -26.43 17.65
N GLY A 416 14.85 -27.03 18.41
CA GLY A 416 16.15 -26.44 18.76
C GLY A 416 17.22 -26.60 17.67
N ALA A 417 16.86 -27.11 16.48
CA ALA A 417 17.79 -27.25 15.38
C ALA A 417 17.81 -25.97 14.54
N ALA A 418 18.99 -25.38 14.39
CA ALA A 418 19.32 -24.26 13.49
C ALA A 418 19.11 -24.58 11.98
N GLY A 419 18.14 -25.44 11.63
CA GLY A 419 17.97 -25.99 10.28
C GLY A 419 16.54 -26.29 9.83
N LYS A 420 15.49 -26.04 10.63
CA LYS A 420 14.11 -26.16 10.13
C LYS A 420 13.77 -24.93 9.30
N ASN A 421 13.42 -25.07 8.02
CA ASN A 421 13.13 -23.92 7.14
C ASN A 421 11.67 -23.41 7.25
N GLY A 422 10.80 -24.12 7.97
CA GLY A 422 9.38 -23.80 8.06
C GLY A 422 8.52 -25.02 8.40
N PHE A 423 7.21 -24.85 8.34
CA PHE A 423 6.20 -25.88 8.56
C PHE A 423 5.49 -26.20 7.25
N ALA A 424 5.15 -27.46 7.02
CA ALA A 424 4.37 -27.85 5.84
C ALA A 424 3.06 -27.03 5.80
N ARG A 425 2.73 -26.47 4.63
CA ARG A 425 1.52 -25.66 4.46
C ARG A 425 0.26 -26.39 4.90
N LEU A 426 0.15 -27.67 4.57
CA LEU A 426 -0.99 -28.51 4.97
C LEU A 426 -1.14 -28.62 6.50
N THR A 427 -0.03 -28.68 7.24
CA THR A 427 -0.07 -28.65 8.71
C THR A 427 -0.65 -27.33 9.21
N ILE A 428 -0.27 -26.20 8.60
CA ILE A 428 -0.79 -24.88 8.96
C ILE A 428 -2.28 -24.75 8.58
N GLN A 429 -2.70 -25.28 7.43
CA GLN A 429 -4.11 -25.31 7.02
C GLN A 429 -4.97 -26.09 8.01
N ARG A 430 -4.55 -27.29 8.42
CA ARG A 430 -5.27 -28.10 9.42
C ARG A 430 -5.45 -27.36 10.75
N LEU A 431 -4.41 -26.65 11.20
CA LEU A 431 -4.48 -25.82 12.40
C LEU A 431 -5.36 -24.58 12.20
N ALA A 432 -5.32 -23.97 11.01
CA ALA A 432 -6.16 -22.84 10.66
C ALA A 432 -7.66 -23.21 10.68
N ASP A 433 -8.00 -24.36 10.10
CA ASP A 433 -9.38 -24.89 10.09
C ASP A 433 -9.82 -25.27 11.50
N PHE A 434 -8.92 -25.87 12.29
CA PHE A 434 -9.22 -26.29 13.66
C PHE A 434 -9.45 -25.12 14.61
N PHE A 435 -8.61 -24.08 14.55
CA PHE A 435 -8.73 -22.92 15.42
C PHE A 435 -9.68 -21.84 14.90
N GLY A 436 -10.01 -21.84 13.60
CA GLY A 436 -10.73 -20.74 12.95
C GLY A 436 -9.95 -19.43 12.97
N ASP A 437 -8.62 -19.48 13.01
CA ASP A 437 -7.77 -18.30 13.19
C ASP A 437 -7.42 -17.63 11.86
N GLU A 438 -7.72 -16.33 11.74
CA GLU A 438 -7.49 -15.56 10.51
C GLU A 438 -6.01 -15.48 10.11
N THR A 439 -5.08 -15.40 11.07
CA THR A 439 -3.64 -15.31 10.78
C THR A 439 -3.11 -16.63 10.23
N LEU A 440 -3.56 -17.76 10.81
CA LEU A 440 -3.24 -19.09 10.30
C LEU A 440 -3.92 -19.35 8.95
N GLN A 441 -5.15 -18.88 8.74
CA GLN A 441 -5.83 -18.99 7.45
C GLN A 441 -5.09 -18.22 6.37
N ARG A 442 -4.70 -16.97 6.65
CA ARG A 442 -3.87 -16.13 5.78
C ARG A 442 -2.57 -16.83 5.40
N ALA A 443 -1.86 -17.44 6.36
CA ALA A 443 -0.60 -18.13 6.10
C ALA A 443 -0.77 -19.48 5.39
N GLY A 444 -1.80 -20.26 5.76
CA GLY A 444 -2.05 -21.61 5.25
C GLY A 444 -2.65 -21.61 3.85
N TYR A 445 -3.56 -20.69 3.56
CA TYR A 445 -4.30 -20.63 2.30
C TYR A 445 -3.77 -19.59 1.30
N SER A 446 -2.69 -18.86 1.60
CA SER A 446 -2.09 -17.89 0.67
C SER A 446 -1.72 -18.47 -0.70
N ASP A 447 -1.72 -17.62 -1.72
CA ASP A 447 -1.19 -17.93 -3.06
C ASP A 447 0.33 -17.69 -3.16
N ILE A 448 0.98 -17.40 -2.03
CA ILE A 448 2.39 -17.06 -1.91
C ILE A 448 3.26 -18.26 -1.49
N TYR A 449 4.35 -18.46 -2.22
CA TYR A 449 5.47 -19.35 -1.93
C TYR A 449 6.61 -18.53 -1.32
N TRP A 450 7.09 -18.98 -0.16
CA TRP A 450 8.15 -18.29 0.59
C TRP A 450 9.52 -18.77 0.15
N ASP A 451 10.05 -18.15 -0.91
CA ASP A 451 11.32 -18.54 -1.52
C ASP A 451 12.51 -17.90 -0.80
N LYS A 452 13.58 -18.66 -0.64
CA LYS A 452 14.76 -18.25 0.13
C LYS A 452 15.75 -17.51 -0.77
N ILE A 453 16.24 -16.36 -0.34
CA ILE A 453 17.33 -15.65 -1.00
C ILE A 453 18.62 -16.46 -0.86
N VAL A 454 19.31 -16.70 -1.97
CA VAL A 454 20.60 -17.41 -2.02
C VAL A 454 21.76 -16.52 -2.47
N ASN A 455 21.49 -15.43 -3.18
CA ASN A 455 22.51 -14.46 -3.57
C ASN A 455 21.92 -13.05 -3.66
N ILE A 456 22.71 -12.04 -3.28
CA ILE A 456 22.46 -10.63 -3.56
C ILE A 456 23.80 -10.04 -4.01
N GLU A 457 23.86 -9.49 -5.21
CA GLU A 457 25.09 -8.94 -5.77
C GLU A 457 24.85 -7.60 -6.48
N TYR A 458 25.81 -6.69 -6.38
CA TYR A 458 25.79 -5.45 -7.16
C TYR A 458 26.11 -5.75 -8.62
N VAL A 459 25.28 -5.27 -9.56
CA VAL A 459 25.45 -5.56 -11.00
C VAL A 459 25.85 -4.33 -11.84
N GLY A 460 25.83 -3.13 -11.25
CA GLY A 460 26.22 -1.90 -11.94
C GLY A 460 25.17 -0.81 -11.82
N GLU A 461 25.25 0.17 -12.73
CA GLU A 461 24.22 1.19 -12.89
C GLU A 461 23.39 0.91 -14.14
N GLU A 462 22.07 0.98 -14.01
CA GLU A 462 21.15 0.73 -15.11
C GLU A 462 20.06 1.80 -15.15
N GLN A 463 19.47 1.99 -16.34
CA GLN A 463 18.28 2.80 -16.49
C GLN A 463 17.10 2.11 -15.79
N THR A 464 16.46 2.81 -14.87
CA THR A 464 15.42 2.26 -14.02
C THR A 464 14.05 2.91 -14.26
N TYR A 465 13.02 2.14 -13.97
CA TYR A 465 11.62 2.45 -14.17
C TYR A 465 10.83 2.02 -12.94
N ASP A 466 9.56 2.37 -12.92
CA ASP A 466 8.62 1.87 -11.92
C ASP A 466 7.20 1.82 -12.49
N LEU A 467 6.35 0.98 -11.87
CA LEU A 467 5.01 0.69 -12.32
C LEU A 467 3.99 1.03 -11.23
N GLU A 468 3.08 1.96 -11.50
CA GLU A 468 2.09 2.44 -10.54
C GLU A 468 0.83 1.57 -10.56
N VAL A 469 0.41 1.15 -9.37
CA VAL A 469 -0.74 0.28 -9.08
C VAL A 469 -1.48 0.90 -7.89
N PRO A 470 -2.59 1.61 -8.13
CA PRO A 470 -3.26 2.39 -7.09
C PRO A 470 -3.89 1.56 -5.96
N ASP A 471 -4.34 0.33 -6.24
CA ASP A 471 -5.18 -0.39 -5.28
C ASP A 471 -4.39 -1.18 -4.23
N THR A 472 -3.41 -1.98 -4.68
CA THR A 472 -2.63 -2.90 -3.82
C THR A 472 -1.22 -2.39 -3.56
N HIS A 473 -0.77 -1.42 -4.34
CA HIS A 473 0.58 -0.86 -4.28
C HIS A 473 1.71 -1.88 -4.53
N ASN A 474 1.39 -3.00 -5.16
CA ASN A 474 2.35 -4.05 -5.46
C ASN A 474 1.96 -4.80 -6.73
N PHE A 475 2.93 -5.47 -7.34
CA PHE A 475 2.75 -6.27 -8.53
C PHE A 475 3.77 -7.41 -8.56
N VAL A 476 3.56 -8.37 -9.46
CA VAL A 476 4.49 -9.46 -9.71
C VAL A 476 5.42 -9.08 -10.88
N ALA A 477 6.72 -9.12 -10.62
CA ALA A 477 7.77 -8.85 -11.61
C ALA A 477 8.84 -9.95 -11.56
N ASN A 478 9.24 -10.49 -12.72
CA ASN A 478 10.11 -11.68 -12.81
C ASN A 478 9.67 -12.82 -11.87
N ASP A 479 8.35 -13.02 -11.76
CA ASP A 479 7.72 -13.95 -10.84
C ASP A 479 8.07 -13.71 -9.33
N ILE A 480 8.33 -12.48 -8.92
CA ILE A 480 8.57 -12.09 -7.52
C ILE A 480 7.62 -10.96 -7.15
N LEU A 481 7.08 -10.98 -5.93
CA LEU A 481 6.20 -9.92 -5.43
C LEU A 481 7.02 -8.69 -5.04
N VAL A 482 6.76 -7.56 -5.69
CA VAL A 482 7.49 -6.30 -5.53
C VAL A 482 6.53 -5.13 -5.24
N HIS A 483 7.02 -4.11 -4.56
CA HIS A 483 6.23 -2.91 -4.24
C HIS A 483 6.42 -1.83 -5.32
N ASN A 484 5.35 -1.11 -5.68
CA ASN A 484 5.49 0.08 -6.52
C ASN A 484 6.01 1.32 -5.75
N SER A 485 6.48 2.34 -6.46
CA SER A 485 6.81 3.62 -5.86
C SER A 485 5.54 4.42 -5.57
N HIS A 486 5.41 4.82 -4.30
CA HIS A 486 4.32 5.65 -3.77
C HIS A 486 4.69 7.14 -3.73
N ALA A 487 5.98 7.46 -3.95
CA ALA A 487 6.54 8.77 -3.61
C ALA A 487 6.11 9.91 -4.54
N ALA A 488 5.72 9.61 -5.79
CA ALA A 488 5.24 10.63 -6.73
C ALA A 488 3.93 11.25 -6.24
N ASP A 489 3.01 10.45 -5.72
CA ASP A 489 1.69 10.91 -5.28
C ASP A 489 1.80 11.83 -4.06
N TYR A 490 2.67 11.51 -3.10
CA TYR A 490 2.91 12.38 -1.94
C TYR A 490 3.53 13.72 -2.34
N ALA A 491 4.44 13.75 -3.32
CA ALA A 491 5.01 15.01 -3.80
C ALA A 491 3.94 15.87 -4.49
N VAL A 492 3.07 15.28 -5.31
CA VAL A 492 1.95 15.98 -5.95
C VAL A 492 0.98 16.52 -4.89
N ILE A 493 0.56 15.69 -3.94
CA ILE A 493 -0.34 16.08 -2.84
C ILE A 493 0.32 17.16 -1.97
N THR A 494 1.62 17.06 -1.68
CA THR A 494 2.36 18.07 -0.91
C THR A 494 2.39 19.41 -1.66
N VAL A 495 2.65 19.40 -2.97
CA VAL A 495 2.64 20.63 -3.78
C VAL A 495 1.24 21.21 -3.88
N GLN A 496 0.21 20.37 -4.07
CA GLN A 496 -1.19 20.79 -4.11
C GLN A 496 -1.64 21.39 -2.77
N THR A 497 -1.34 20.74 -1.65
CA THR A 497 -1.71 21.24 -0.30
C THR A 497 -0.91 22.49 0.08
N ALA A 498 0.37 22.58 -0.32
CA ALA A 498 1.16 23.80 -0.18
C ALA A 498 0.59 24.95 -1.01
N TYR A 499 0.15 24.70 -2.25
CA TYR A 499 -0.52 25.68 -3.09
C TYR A 499 -1.83 26.17 -2.44
N LEU A 500 -2.64 25.25 -1.91
CA LEU A 500 -3.86 25.61 -1.17
C LEU A 500 -3.55 26.45 0.06
N LYS A 501 -2.56 26.08 0.89
CA LYS A 501 -2.17 26.90 2.05
C LYS A 501 -1.63 28.28 1.64
N ALA A 502 -0.93 28.37 0.52
CA ALA A 502 -0.32 29.62 0.04
C ALA A 502 -1.31 30.60 -0.61
N HIS A 503 -2.35 30.09 -1.28
CA HIS A 503 -3.31 30.89 -2.06
C HIS A 503 -4.72 30.96 -1.45
N TYR A 504 -5.13 29.94 -0.71
CA TYR A 504 -6.44 29.82 -0.04
C TYR A 504 -6.24 29.47 1.45
N PRO A 505 -5.49 30.31 2.21
CA PRO A 505 -5.08 29.98 3.57
C PRO A 505 -6.27 29.80 4.52
N VAL A 506 -7.35 30.56 4.35
CA VAL A 506 -8.53 30.50 5.23
C VAL A 506 -9.27 29.18 5.02
N GLU A 507 -9.49 28.81 3.76
CA GLU A 507 -10.13 27.55 3.35
C GLU A 507 -9.30 26.34 3.76
N TYR A 508 -7.99 26.39 3.53
CA TYR A 508 -7.06 25.31 3.90
C TYR A 508 -7.08 25.08 5.41
N MET A 509 -6.98 26.15 6.21
CA MET A 509 -6.98 26.02 7.67
C MET A 509 -8.33 25.57 8.22
N ALA A 510 -9.45 26.03 7.65
CA ALA A 510 -10.78 25.54 8.01
C ALA A 510 -10.93 24.03 7.73
N ALA A 511 -10.43 23.56 6.58
CA ALA A 511 -10.43 22.14 6.24
C ALA A 511 -9.57 21.30 7.22
N GLN A 512 -8.38 21.78 7.59
CA GLN A 512 -7.52 21.08 8.57
C GLN A 512 -8.19 20.99 9.96
N LEU A 513 -8.81 22.09 10.40
CA LEU A 513 -9.56 22.12 11.65
C LEU A 513 -10.75 21.16 11.64
N LEU A 514 -11.45 21.04 10.50
CA LEU A 514 -12.56 20.10 10.32
C LEU A 514 -12.08 18.64 10.40
N VAL A 515 -11.03 18.27 9.66
CA VAL A 515 -10.51 16.89 9.62
C VAL A 515 -9.99 16.45 10.99
N GLU A 516 -9.38 17.37 11.74
CA GLU A 516 -8.72 17.06 13.01
C GLU A 516 -9.55 17.49 14.23
N ARG A 517 -10.85 17.78 14.04
CA ARG A 517 -11.77 18.31 15.07
C ARG A 517 -11.84 17.46 16.34
N ASP A 518 -11.63 16.14 16.22
CA ASP A 518 -11.69 15.19 17.33
C ASP A 518 -10.36 15.09 18.11
N LYS A 519 -9.29 15.75 17.64
CA LYS A 519 -7.95 15.71 18.24
C LYS A 519 -7.58 17.08 18.81
N THR A 520 -7.96 17.31 20.06
CA THR A 520 -7.79 18.62 20.75
C THR A 520 -6.38 19.20 20.62
N GLU A 521 -5.33 18.38 20.77
CA GLU A 521 -3.94 18.84 20.63
C GLU A 521 -3.63 19.39 19.23
N LYS A 522 -4.15 18.76 18.18
CA LYS A 522 -3.96 19.24 16.80
C LYS A 522 -4.79 20.50 16.53
N VAL A 523 -6.02 20.56 17.02
CA VAL A 523 -6.87 21.76 16.93
C VAL A 523 -6.16 22.96 17.54
N ILE A 524 -5.51 22.80 18.71
CA ILE A 524 -4.72 23.86 19.35
C ILE A 524 -3.61 24.38 18.42
N ASN A 525 -2.86 23.46 17.81
CA ASN A 525 -1.77 23.82 16.89
C ASN A 525 -2.30 24.57 15.66
N PHE A 526 -3.39 24.11 15.05
CA PHE A 526 -3.98 24.79 13.89
C PHE A 526 -4.62 26.13 14.24
N VAL A 527 -5.26 26.28 15.40
CA VAL A 527 -5.78 27.59 15.86
C VAL A 527 -4.63 28.58 16.11
N SER A 528 -3.53 28.12 16.69
CA SER A 528 -2.33 28.94 16.87
C SER A 528 -1.76 29.40 15.51
N GLU A 529 -1.64 28.47 14.57
CA GLU A 529 -1.18 28.76 13.21
C GLU A 529 -2.13 29.72 12.46
N CYS A 530 -3.45 29.56 12.60
CA CYS A 530 -4.44 30.52 12.07
C CYS A 530 -4.14 31.94 12.55
N ARG A 531 -3.96 32.11 13.87
CA ARG A 531 -3.69 33.40 14.48
C ARG A 531 -2.37 34.00 14.00
N ARG A 532 -1.31 33.19 13.87
CA ARG A 532 -0.01 33.61 13.30
C ARG A 532 -0.13 34.07 11.85
N MET A 533 -0.98 33.40 11.06
CA MET A 533 -1.26 33.76 9.66
C MET A 533 -2.16 35.00 9.53
N GLY A 534 -2.78 35.46 10.62
CA GLY A 534 -3.70 36.61 10.63
C GLY A 534 -5.18 36.24 10.49
N ILE A 535 -5.53 34.96 10.64
CA ILE A 535 -6.91 34.45 10.58
C ILE A 535 -7.46 34.38 12.01
N ASP A 536 -8.55 35.10 12.27
CA ASP A 536 -9.23 35.04 13.56
C ASP A 536 -9.93 33.70 13.74
N VAL A 537 -9.94 33.15 14.96
CA VAL A 537 -10.76 31.98 15.30
C VAL A 537 -11.79 32.41 16.34
N LEU A 538 -13.05 32.48 15.92
CA LEU A 538 -14.16 32.98 16.74
C LEU A 538 -14.69 31.87 17.65
N PRO A 539 -15.12 32.20 18.89
CA PRO A 539 -15.68 31.21 19.80
C PRO A 539 -16.97 30.59 19.25
N PRO A 540 -17.35 29.39 19.76
CA PRO A 540 -18.62 28.78 19.39
C PRO A 540 -19.80 29.68 19.83
N ASP A 541 -20.87 29.69 19.06
CA ASP A 541 -22.11 30.45 19.34
C ASP A 541 -23.31 29.69 18.75
N VAL A 542 -24.37 29.43 19.54
CA VAL A 542 -25.53 28.66 19.06
C VAL A 542 -26.25 29.30 17.88
N ASN A 543 -26.15 30.62 17.71
CA ASN A 543 -26.76 31.35 16.60
C ASN A 543 -25.88 31.40 15.34
N TYR A 544 -24.56 31.23 15.46
CA TYR A 544 -23.63 31.44 14.35
C TYR A 544 -22.76 30.23 14.02
N SER A 545 -22.53 29.29 14.93
CA SER A 545 -21.72 28.11 14.69
C SER A 545 -22.50 27.03 13.95
N GLY A 546 -21.84 26.36 13.01
CA GLY A 546 -22.27 25.09 12.46
C GLY A 546 -21.89 23.91 13.33
N LEU A 547 -22.04 22.72 12.75
CA LEU A 547 -21.57 21.47 13.32
C LEU A 547 -20.03 21.45 13.33
N ASP A 548 -19.45 21.78 12.19
CA ASP A 548 -18.00 21.88 11.95
C ASP A 548 -17.50 23.33 11.97
N PHE A 549 -16.18 23.49 11.79
CA PHE A 549 -15.55 24.79 11.62
C PHE A 549 -16.02 25.44 10.32
N GLU A 550 -16.41 26.72 10.38
CA GLU A 550 -16.96 27.45 9.24
C GLU A 550 -16.22 28.77 9.01
N ILE A 551 -16.00 29.12 7.75
CA ILE A 551 -15.41 30.41 7.37
C ILE A 551 -16.46 31.51 7.52
N GLN A 552 -16.13 32.57 8.24
CA GLN A 552 -17.01 33.72 8.49
C GLN A 552 -16.22 35.03 8.39
N GLN A 553 -16.96 36.13 8.30
CA GLN A 553 -16.40 37.46 8.50
C GLN A 553 -16.45 37.81 9.98
N ARG A 554 -15.36 38.35 10.53
CA ARG A 554 -15.31 38.86 11.89
C ARG A 554 -16.29 40.03 12.01
N PRO A 555 -17.23 40.00 12.96
CA PRO A 555 -18.12 41.13 13.20
C PRO A 555 -17.32 42.39 13.57
N PRO A 556 -17.71 43.59 13.11
CA PRO A 556 -16.98 44.83 13.38
C PRO A 556 -16.81 45.12 14.88
N GLU A 557 -17.81 44.75 15.71
CA GLU A 557 -17.75 44.88 17.16
C GLU A 557 -16.79 43.91 17.87
N THR A 558 -16.33 42.84 17.20
CA THR A 558 -15.46 41.83 17.81
C THR A 558 -13.99 42.25 17.68
N PRO A 559 -13.21 42.37 18.79
CA PRO A 559 -11.79 42.71 18.73
C PRO A 559 -11.00 41.69 17.90
N GLN A 560 -10.01 42.18 17.14
CA GLN A 560 -9.10 41.31 16.42
C GLN A 560 -8.23 40.54 17.42
N GLN A 561 -8.22 39.22 17.32
CA GLN A 561 -7.42 38.34 18.18
C GLN A 561 -6.15 37.88 17.47
N ALA A 562 -6.23 37.67 16.16
CA ALA A 562 -5.11 37.24 15.35
C ALA A 562 -4.12 38.40 15.16
N GLN A 563 -2.88 38.18 15.58
CA GLN A 563 -1.78 39.08 15.31
C GLN A 563 -0.85 38.39 14.32
N ARG A 564 -0.76 38.94 13.11
CA ARG A 564 0.11 38.40 12.07
C ARG A 564 1.55 38.41 12.56
N ASP A 565 2.18 37.24 12.54
CA ASP A 565 3.55 37.06 12.97
C ASP A 565 4.52 37.63 11.91
N PRO A 566 5.32 38.67 12.23
CA PRO A 566 6.24 39.28 11.29
C PRO A 566 7.44 38.38 10.93
N SER A 567 7.68 37.29 11.68
CA SER A 567 8.75 36.32 11.39
C SER A 567 8.41 35.33 10.27
N LEU A 568 7.14 35.27 9.82
CA LEU A 568 6.74 34.39 8.73
C LEU A 568 7.38 34.82 7.41
N ALA A 569 8.22 33.95 6.84
CA ALA A 569 8.92 34.21 5.59
C ALA A 569 7.99 34.39 4.38
N TYR A 570 6.74 33.90 4.46
CA TYR A 570 5.75 34.02 3.40
C TYR A 570 4.54 34.83 3.88
N ALA A 571 4.20 35.85 3.10
CA ALA A 571 3.05 36.69 3.37
C ALA A 571 1.77 36.04 2.85
N PHE A 572 1.11 35.21 3.67
CA PHE A 572 -0.20 34.64 3.33
C PHE A 572 -1.24 35.73 2.96
N PRO A 573 -1.99 35.55 1.85
CA PRO A 573 -3.02 36.49 1.41
C PRO A 573 -4.31 36.25 2.20
N VAL A 574 -4.36 36.72 3.44
CA VAL A 574 -5.55 36.64 4.29
C VAL A 574 -6.35 37.95 4.14
N PRO A 575 -7.60 37.91 3.64
CA PRO A 575 -8.46 39.08 3.58
C PRO A 575 -8.69 39.69 4.97
N GLU A 576 -8.81 41.01 5.03
CA GLU A 576 -9.12 41.69 6.28
C GLU A 576 -10.49 41.26 6.82
N GLY A 577 -10.56 40.92 8.11
CA GLY A 577 -11.78 40.42 8.73
C GLY A 577 -12.03 38.92 8.54
N SER A 578 -11.18 38.18 7.82
CA SER A 578 -11.33 36.72 7.70
C SER A 578 -11.24 36.01 9.04
N ALA A 579 -12.25 35.20 9.33
CA ALA A 579 -12.33 34.42 10.55
C ALA A 579 -12.84 33.00 10.31
N ILE A 580 -12.52 32.09 11.23
CA ILE A 580 -13.04 30.73 11.27
C ILE A 580 -13.83 30.59 12.58
N ARG A 581 -15.11 30.26 12.49
CA ARG A 581 -15.98 30.00 13.63
C ARG A 581 -15.72 28.59 14.16
N PHE A 582 -15.55 28.47 15.46
CA PHE A 582 -15.41 27.17 16.12
C PHE A 582 -16.69 26.34 15.97
N GLY A 583 -16.55 25.10 15.48
CA GLY A 583 -17.67 24.17 15.32
C GLY A 583 -18.16 23.64 16.66
N MET A 584 -19.48 23.57 16.88
CA MET A 584 -20.03 23.14 18.17
C MET A 584 -19.74 21.66 18.47
N ALA A 585 -19.59 20.81 17.45
CA ALA A 585 -19.27 19.39 17.64
C ALA A 585 -17.82 19.17 18.10
N ALA A 586 -16.91 20.11 17.82
CA ALA A 586 -15.52 20.06 18.25
C ALA A 586 -15.35 20.39 19.76
N VAL A 587 -16.41 20.83 20.44
CA VAL A 587 -16.40 21.08 21.89
C VAL A 587 -16.43 19.74 22.62
N LYS A 588 -15.45 19.52 23.51
CA LYS A 588 -15.34 18.27 24.26
C LYS A 588 -16.63 18.00 25.05
N ASN A 589 -17.13 16.76 24.93
CA ASN A 589 -18.37 16.26 25.57
C ASN A 589 -19.71 16.78 25.00
N VAL A 590 -19.73 17.49 23.87
CA VAL A 590 -20.99 17.90 23.22
C VAL A 590 -21.47 16.84 22.23
N GLY A 591 -20.64 16.46 21.26
CA GLY A 591 -20.99 15.48 20.22
C GLY A 591 -21.95 16.01 19.15
N GLU A 592 -22.12 15.27 18.05
CA GLU A 592 -22.91 15.75 16.91
C GLU A 592 -24.43 15.78 17.14
N GLY A 593 -24.98 14.76 17.81
CA GLY A 593 -26.42 14.61 18.02
C GLY A 593 -27.06 15.86 18.66
N PRO A 594 -26.57 16.31 19.83
CA PRO A 594 -27.04 17.54 20.47
C PRO A 594 -26.96 18.79 19.58
N VAL A 595 -25.91 18.90 18.77
CA VAL A 595 -25.68 20.06 17.91
C VAL A 595 -26.65 20.10 16.74
N ARG A 596 -26.96 18.94 16.14
CA ARG A 596 -27.95 18.86 15.03
C ARG A 596 -29.32 19.37 15.45
N VAL A 597 -29.78 19.01 16.64
CA VAL A 597 -31.07 19.48 17.18
C VAL A 597 -31.11 21.01 17.29
N ILE A 598 -30.02 21.64 17.76
CA ILE A 598 -29.90 23.10 17.85
C ILE A 598 -29.93 23.74 16.45
N ILE A 599 -29.20 23.18 15.50
CA ILE A 599 -29.10 23.70 14.13
C ILE A 599 -30.44 23.57 13.39
N GLU A 600 -31.12 22.44 13.48
CA GLU A 600 -32.44 22.20 12.88
C GLU A 600 -33.46 23.21 13.40
N ALA A 601 -33.57 23.35 14.73
CA ALA A 601 -34.42 24.33 15.35
C ALA A 601 -34.10 25.76 14.87
N ARG A 602 -32.81 26.11 14.74
CA ARG A 602 -32.35 27.41 14.22
C ARG A 602 -32.72 27.62 12.74
N GLN A 603 -32.59 26.59 11.90
CA GLN A 603 -32.92 26.67 10.48
C GLN A 603 -34.43 26.91 10.25
N GLU A 604 -35.29 26.29 11.07
CA GLU A 604 -36.75 26.42 10.95
C GLU A 604 -37.28 27.80 11.36
N GLY A 605 -36.70 28.43 12.40
CA GLY A 605 -37.23 29.68 12.97
C GLY A 605 -36.24 30.86 13.02
N GLY A 606 -35.06 30.73 12.41
CA GLY A 606 -34.00 31.75 12.45
C GLY A 606 -33.23 31.85 13.79
N PRO A 607 -32.38 32.87 13.97
CA PRO A 607 -31.60 33.04 15.21
C PRO A 607 -32.49 33.20 16.45
N PHE A 608 -32.10 32.56 17.55
CA PHE A 608 -32.78 32.66 18.84
C PHE A 608 -32.55 34.04 19.46
N LYS A 609 -33.64 34.72 19.84
CA LYS A 609 -33.59 36.09 20.40
C LYS A 609 -33.51 36.11 21.92
N SER A 610 -34.03 35.08 22.59
CA SER A 610 -34.00 34.94 24.04
C SER A 610 -33.74 33.51 24.48
N LEU A 611 -33.48 33.32 25.77
CA LEU A 611 -33.26 31.99 26.36
C LEU A 611 -34.53 31.14 26.30
N GLU A 612 -35.70 31.76 26.48
CA GLU A 612 -37.01 31.11 26.37
C GLU A 612 -37.23 30.60 24.96
N GLU A 613 -36.95 31.42 23.95
CA GLU A 613 -37.09 31.01 22.55
C GLU A 613 -36.16 29.84 22.20
N PHE A 614 -34.94 29.83 22.77
CA PHE A 614 -34.02 28.70 22.63
C PHE A 614 -34.60 27.43 23.27
N CYS A 615 -35.08 27.48 24.51
CA CYS A 615 -35.68 26.34 25.21
C CYS A 615 -37.02 25.88 24.60
N ASP A 616 -37.75 26.79 23.95
CA ASP A 616 -39.02 26.52 23.26
C ASP A 616 -38.86 25.76 21.95
N ARG A 617 -37.78 26.06 21.23
CA ARG A 617 -37.57 25.56 19.87
C ARG A 617 -36.62 24.37 19.84
N VAL A 618 -35.69 24.30 20.79
CA VAL A 618 -34.72 23.22 20.91
C VAL A 618 -35.20 22.23 21.96
N ASP A 619 -35.41 20.97 21.57
CA ASP A 619 -35.72 19.89 22.51
C ASP A 619 -34.48 19.53 23.33
N LEU A 620 -34.36 20.12 24.53
CA LEU A 620 -33.20 19.94 25.39
C LEU A 620 -33.08 18.52 25.96
N ARG A 621 -34.14 17.68 25.85
CA ARG A 621 -34.06 16.25 26.17
C ARG A 621 -33.05 15.53 25.26
N GLN A 622 -33.01 15.92 23.99
CA GLN A 622 -32.11 15.34 22.98
C GLN A 622 -30.70 15.96 23.02
N VAL A 623 -30.60 17.23 23.43
CA VAL A 623 -29.29 17.89 23.65
C VAL A 623 -28.57 17.33 24.87
N ASN A 624 -29.30 16.91 25.90
CA ASN A 624 -28.80 16.43 27.19
C ASN A 624 -28.10 17.50 28.05
N LYS A 625 -28.19 17.32 29.38
CA LYS A 625 -27.71 18.30 30.37
C LYS A 625 -26.20 18.56 30.27
N ARG A 626 -25.39 17.52 30.01
CA ARG A 626 -23.93 17.61 29.98
C ARG A 626 -23.44 18.42 28.77
N ALA A 627 -24.01 18.19 27.59
CA ALA A 627 -23.65 18.94 26.40
C ALA A 627 -24.03 20.42 26.54
N LEU A 628 -25.23 20.70 27.06
CA LEU A 628 -25.69 22.06 27.32
C LEU A 628 -24.81 22.79 28.33
N GLU A 629 -24.40 22.12 29.42
CA GLU A 629 -23.45 22.66 30.40
C GLU A 629 -22.11 23.03 29.73
N CYS A 630 -21.58 22.14 28.88
CA CYS A 630 -20.33 22.39 28.16
C CYS A 630 -20.45 23.58 27.20
N LEU A 631 -21.55 23.69 26.46
CA LEU A 631 -21.83 24.82 25.57
C LEU A 631 -21.92 26.16 26.32
N ILE A 632 -22.56 26.19 27.49
CA ILE A 632 -22.59 27.38 28.35
C ILE A 632 -21.18 27.73 28.83
N LYS A 633 -20.41 26.74 29.32
CA LYS A 633 -19.05 26.96 29.86
C LYS A 633 -18.09 27.55 28.82
N VAL A 634 -18.22 27.17 27.55
CA VAL A 634 -17.40 27.70 26.45
C VAL A 634 -17.93 29.00 25.84
N GLY A 635 -19.09 29.48 26.30
CA GLY A 635 -19.67 30.76 25.91
C GLY A 635 -20.61 30.73 24.72
N ALA A 636 -21.03 29.55 24.27
CA ALA A 636 -21.91 29.44 23.11
C ALA A 636 -23.30 30.08 23.33
N LEU A 637 -23.67 30.35 24.58
CA LEU A 637 -24.93 30.96 24.98
C LEU A 637 -24.74 32.35 25.65
N ASP A 638 -23.54 32.94 25.61
CA ASP A 638 -23.21 34.19 26.34
C ASP A 638 -24.15 35.37 25.96
N ARG A 639 -24.81 35.31 24.80
CA ARG A 639 -25.80 36.30 24.35
C ARG A 639 -27.08 36.33 25.19
N PHE A 640 -27.44 35.24 25.87
CA PHE A 640 -28.66 35.14 26.66
C PHE A 640 -28.48 35.49 28.14
N GLY A 641 -27.23 35.59 28.61
CA GLY A 641 -26.94 35.89 30.01
C GLY A 641 -25.51 35.53 30.39
N ARG A 642 -25.15 35.82 31.64
CA ARG A 642 -23.85 35.47 32.21
C ARG A 642 -23.73 33.95 32.40
N ARG A 643 -22.52 33.39 32.27
CA ARG A 643 -22.31 31.93 32.37
C ARG A 643 -22.75 31.39 33.73
N SER A 644 -22.50 32.11 34.83
CA SER A 644 -22.99 31.72 36.17
C SER A 644 -24.52 31.63 36.24
N GLN A 645 -25.23 32.58 35.63
CA GLN A 645 -26.69 32.63 35.63
C GLN A 645 -27.28 31.49 34.80
N LEU A 646 -26.72 31.24 33.62
CA LEU A 646 -27.15 30.16 32.73
C LEU A 646 -26.89 28.77 33.34
N LEU A 647 -25.73 28.57 33.98
CA LEU A 647 -25.41 27.33 34.68
C LEU A 647 -26.34 27.09 35.88
N ALA A 648 -26.69 28.14 36.64
CA ALA A 648 -27.65 28.03 37.73
C ALA A 648 -29.07 27.68 37.25
N MET A 649 -29.40 28.01 35.99
CA MET A 649 -30.71 27.75 35.39
C MET A 649 -30.78 26.45 34.59
N LEU A 650 -29.70 25.69 34.50
CA LEU A 650 -29.58 24.52 33.64
C LEU A 650 -30.70 23.48 33.86
N ASP A 651 -31.01 23.15 35.13
CA ASP A 651 -32.08 22.21 35.46
C ASP A 651 -33.48 22.73 35.09
N GLN A 652 -33.71 24.03 35.32
CA GLN A 652 -34.98 24.65 34.95
C GLN A 652 -35.14 24.71 33.43
N MET A 653 -34.08 25.04 32.68
CA MET A 653 -34.09 25.06 31.22
C MET A 653 -34.50 23.71 30.64
N VAL A 654 -33.85 22.63 31.09
CA VAL A 654 -34.15 21.26 30.62
C VAL A 654 -35.59 20.86 31.00
N GLY A 655 -36.04 21.16 32.22
CA GLY A 655 -37.39 20.85 32.68
C GLY A 655 -38.49 21.62 31.95
N SER A 656 -38.28 22.92 31.70
CA SER A 656 -39.24 23.76 30.96
C SER A 656 -39.32 23.39 29.49
N SER A 657 -38.18 23.13 28.83
CA SER A 657 -38.15 22.63 27.45
C SER A 657 -38.86 21.27 27.33
N ALA A 658 -38.56 20.32 28.23
CA ALA A 658 -39.24 19.02 28.25
C ALA A 658 -40.76 19.16 28.39
N SER A 659 -41.23 20.02 29.29
CA SER A 659 -42.67 20.26 29.49
C SER A 659 -43.37 20.80 28.23
N VAL A 660 -42.71 21.70 27.50
CA VAL A 660 -43.24 22.29 26.27
C VAL A 660 -43.27 21.27 25.13
N HIS A 661 -42.20 20.49 24.96
CA HIS A 661 -42.15 19.47 23.93
C HIS A 661 -43.08 18.27 24.23
N ASP A 662 -43.22 17.85 25.49
CA ASP A 662 -44.19 16.83 25.90
C ASP A 662 -45.65 17.28 25.60
N ALA A 663 -45.97 18.56 25.83
CA ALA A 663 -47.28 19.13 25.51
C ALA A 663 -47.55 19.17 23.99
N ARG A 664 -46.51 19.44 23.18
CA ARG A 664 -46.58 19.40 21.71
C ARG A 664 -46.74 17.96 21.19
N ASP A 665 -45.96 17.01 21.72
CA ASP A 665 -45.98 15.60 21.33
C ASP A 665 -47.33 14.94 21.68
N SER A 666 -47.94 15.33 22.79
CA SER A 666 -49.25 14.82 23.25
C SER A 666 -50.45 15.49 22.56
N GLY A 667 -50.23 16.51 21.72
CA GLY A 667 -51.29 17.28 21.07
C GLY A 667 -52.23 17.99 22.05
N GLN A 668 -51.83 18.11 23.32
CA GLN A 668 -52.62 18.76 24.35
C GLN A 668 -52.37 20.27 24.32
N LEU A 669 -53.32 20.99 23.74
CA LEU A 669 -53.50 22.41 24.07
C LEU A 669 -53.69 22.52 25.58
N SER A 670 -52.92 23.38 26.22
CA SER A 670 -53.03 23.65 27.65
C SER A 670 -54.50 23.95 28.00
N ILE A 671 -55.02 23.35 29.07
CA ILE A 671 -56.38 23.59 29.59
C ILE A 671 -56.66 25.10 29.82
N PHE A 672 -55.61 25.91 30.04
CA PHE A 672 -55.72 27.36 30.15
C PHE A 672 -56.01 28.07 28.81
N ASP A 673 -55.57 27.50 27.69
CA ASP A 673 -55.82 28.03 26.34
C ASP A 673 -57.29 27.84 25.94
N LEU A 674 -57.92 26.76 26.43
CA LEU A 674 -59.35 26.50 26.27
C LEU A 674 -60.24 27.46 27.11
N MET A 675 -59.71 28.00 28.21
CA MET A 675 -60.45 28.84 29.16
C MET A 675 -60.31 30.35 28.91
N SER A 676 -59.32 30.79 28.12
CA SER A 676 -59.01 32.21 27.92
C SER A 676 -59.62 32.83 26.65
N GLY A 677 -60.37 32.07 25.85
CA GLY A 677 -61.30 32.61 24.84
C GLY A 677 -60.68 33.47 23.73
N GLY A 678 -59.38 33.35 23.48
CA GLY A 678 -58.67 34.04 22.40
C GLY A 678 -58.34 33.08 21.26
N GLY A 679 -59.08 33.16 20.15
CA GLY A 679 -58.89 32.35 18.95
C GLY A 679 -57.63 32.69 18.14
N SER A 680 -56.45 32.45 18.68
CA SER A 680 -55.21 32.33 17.94
C SER A 680 -54.43 31.17 18.54
N GLY A 681 -54.21 30.08 17.79
CA GLY A 681 -53.52 28.88 18.29
C GLY A 681 -52.12 29.22 18.80
N GLN A 682 -52.01 29.51 20.11
CA GLN A 682 -50.74 29.77 20.75
C GLN A 682 -50.09 28.43 21.06
N GLN A 683 -48.89 28.24 20.52
CA GLN A 683 -48.08 27.06 20.82
C GLN A 683 -47.77 27.04 22.32
N ALA A 684 -47.55 25.86 22.90
CA ALA A 684 -46.96 25.77 24.23
C ALA A 684 -45.62 26.53 24.22
N HIS A 685 -45.48 27.49 25.12
CA HIS A 685 -44.31 28.36 25.29
C HIS A 685 -43.77 28.23 26.72
N VAL A 686 -42.46 28.31 26.86
CA VAL A 686 -41.74 28.33 28.12
C VAL A 686 -42.05 29.65 28.81
N SER A 687 -42.52 29.56 30.05
CA SER A 687 -42.75 30.73 30.90
C SER A 687 -41.49 31.59 31.03
N PRO A 688 -41.61 32.93 31.13
CA PRO A 688 -40.46 33.82 31.24
C PRO A 688 -39.49 33.39 32.34
N MET A 689 -38.22 33.16 31.98
CA MET A 689 -37.20 32.71 32.92
C MET A 689 -36.47 33.92 33.50
N ARG A 690 -36.70 34.20 34.79
CA ARG A 690 -35.95 35.24 35.49
C ARG A 690 -34.57 34.71 35.88
N LEU A 691 -33.54 35.17 35.18
CA LEU A 691 -32.16 34.86 35.51
C LEU A 691 -31.85 35.34 36.95
N PRO A 692 -31.22 34.48 37.78
CA PRO A 692 -30.90 34.85 39.16
C PRO A 692 -29.80 35.92 39.17
N ASP A 693 -29.87 36.84 40.15
CA ASP A 693 -28.83 37.85 40.33
C ASP A 693 -27.66 37.22 41.09
N ILE A 694 -26.75 36.61 40.34
CA ILE A 694 -25.55 35.91 40.84
C ILE A 694 -24.32 36.60 40.26
N GLU A 695 -23.27 36.72 41.07
CA GLU A 695 -21.98 37.20 40.62
C GLU A 695 -21.44 36.34 39.47
N GLU A 696 -20.75 36.97 38.51
CA GLU A 696 -20.18 36.25 37.38
C GLU A 696 -18.96 35.42 37.80
N VAL A 697 -18.78 34.29 37.11
CA VAL A 697 -17.60 33.44 37.27
C VAL A 697 -16.33 34.25 37.04
N LYS A 698 -15.36 34.10 37.94
CA LYS A 698 -14.07 34.80 37.84
C LYS A 698 -13.37 34.45 36.52
N GLY A 699 -12.69 35.43 35.91
CA GLY A 699 -12.04 35.25 34.60
C GLY A 699 -11.08 34.05 34.52
N ARG A 700 -10.36 33.74 35.61
CA ARG A 700 -9.47 32.57 35.69
C ARG A 700 -10.21 31.24 35.50
N GLU A 701 -11.41 31.12 36.03
CA GLU A 701 -12.21 29.89 35.95
C GLU A 701 -12.86 29.75 34.55
N LYS A 702 -13.31 30.85 33.94
CA LYS A 702 -13.75 30.86 32.53
C LYS A 702 -12.64 30.37 31.58
N LEU A 703 -11.42 30.85 31.79
CA LEU A 703 -10.25 30.43 31.00
C LEU A 703 -9.91 28.95 31.23
N GLN A 704 -10.11 28.43 32.45
CA GLN A 704 -9.90 27.02 32.74
C GLN A 704 -10.89 26.14 31.97
N TRP A 705 -12.17 26.53 31.91
CA TRP A 705 -13.18 25.82 31.12
C TRP A 705 -12.88 25.85 29.62
N GLU A 706 -12.48 27.00 29.08
CA GLU A 706 -12.10 27.13 27.66
C GLU A 706 -10.91 26.22 27.33
N LYS A 707 -9.88 26.19 28.17
CA LYS A 707 -8.75 25.27 27.99
C LYS A 707 -9.15 23.80 28.08
N GLU A 708 -10.05 23.44 28.99
CA GLU A 708 -10.49 22.06 29.18
C GLU A 708 -11.39 21.57 28.02
N LEU A 709 -12.28 22.43 27.53
CA LEU A 709 -13.36 22.06 26.61
C LEU A 709 -13.05 22.40 25.14
N LEU A 710 -12.33 23.49 24.89
CA LEU A 710 -11.90 23.91 23.54
C LEU A 710 -10.41 23.63 23.27
N GLY A 711 -9.60 23.46 24.32
CA GLY A 711 -8.14 23.40 24.22
C GLY A 711 -7.45 24.76 24.08
N VAL A 712 -8.20 25.81 23.69
CA VAL A 712 -7.71 27.15 23.40
C VAL A 712 -8.46 28.21 24.22
N TYR A 713 -7.80 29.35 24.48
CA TYR A 713 -8.43 30.51 25.13
C TYR A 713 -9.12 31.41 24.09
N SER A 714 -10.38 31.77 24.35
CA SER A 714 -11.20 32.66 23.51
C SER A 714 -11.27 34.09 24.06
N ILE A 715 -11.16 34.28 25.38
CA ILE A 715 -11.41 35.59 26.04
C ILE A 715 -10.14 36.44 26.25
N SER A 716 -8.97 35.98 25.78
CA SER A 716 -7.59 36.50 25.96
C SER A 716 -6.73 35.62 26.87
N HIS A 717 -5.43 35.55 26.59
CA HIS A 717 -4.50 34.75 27.39
C HIS A 717 -4.42 35.33 28.82
N PRO A 718 -4.38 34.51 29.89
CA PRO A 718 -4.37 35.01 31.27
C PRO A 718 -3.24 36.02 31.55
N LEU A 719 -2.13 35.94 30.82
CA LEU A 719 -1.03 36.91 30.89
C LEU A 719 -1.41 38.27 30.29
N GLN A 720 -2.15 38.34 29.17
CA GLN A 720 -2.56 39.61 28.54
C GLN A 720 -3.40 40.49 29.46
N GLN A 721 -4.14 39.92 30.43
CA GLN A 721 -4.93 40.68 31.41
C GLN A 721 -4.07 41.45 32.43
N MET A 722 -2.77 41.16 32.53
CA MET A 722 -1.87 41.83 33.48
C MET A 722 -1.36 43.19 32.99
N GLY A 723 -1.66 43.60 31.75
CA GLY A 723 -1.24 44.89 31.20
C GLY A 723 0.29 45.04 31.01
N ILE A 724 1.04 43.93 31.07
CA ILE A 724 2.49 43.89 30.90
C ILE A 724 2.80 43.48 29.45
N ASP A 725 3.69 44.21 28.80
CA ASP A 725 4.22 43.87 27.48
C ASP A 725 5.24 42.73 27.60
N PHE A 726 4.75 41.49 27.65
CA PHE A 726 5.58 40.30 27.89
C PHE A 726 6.67 40.12 26.84
N GLN A 727 6.50 40.63 25.61
CA GLN A 727 7.55 40.57 24.59
C GLN A 727 8.83 41.33 24.98
N LYS A 728 8.74 42.30 25.91
CA LYS A 728 9.91 43.01 26.44
C LYS A 728 10.59 42.32 27.62
N VAL A 729 9.94 41.31 28.21
CA VAL A 729 10.36 40.71 29.50
C VAL A 729 10.64 39.21 29.37
N THR A 730 10.00 38.52 28.42
CA THR A 730 10.21 37.09 28.16
C THR A 730 11.12 36.85 26.97
N THR A 731 12.01 35.88 27.09
CA THR A 731 12.94 35.48 26.02
C THR A 731 12.26 34.61 24.96
N CYS A 732 11.32 33.76 25.39
CA CYS A 732 10.53 32.88 24.53
C CYS A 732 9.26 32.41 25.25
N SER A 733 8.34 31.76 24.54
CA SER A 733 7.18 31.07 25.13
C SER A 733 7.49 29.61 25.45
N CYS A 734 6.70 28.97 26.31
CA CYS A 734 6.91 27.55 26.66
C CYS A 734 6.79 26.59 25.46
N ALA A 735 6.02 26.95 24.43
CA ALA A 735 5.87 26.14 23.22
C ALA A 735 7.11 26.24 22.30
N GLU A 736 7.95 27.25 22.50
CA GLU A 736 9.18 27.49 21.74
C GLU A 736 10.43 26.95 22.47
N LEU A 737 10.26 26.39 23.67
CA LEU A 737 11.34 25.71 24.39
C LEU A 737 11.66 24.37 23.71
N GLY A 738 12.63 24.41 22.81
CA GLY A 738 13.29 23.25 22.22
C GLY A 738 14.79 23.21 22.51
N GLU A 739 15.51 22.31 21.84
CA GLU A 739 16.95 22.10 21.99
C GLU A 739 17.79 23.38 21.74
N ALA A 740 17.26 24.37 21.00
CA ALA A 740 17.89 25.66 20.75
C ALA A 740 18.20 26.49 22.03
N TYR A 741 17.51 26.18 23.13
CA TYR A 741 17.66 26.84 24.44
C TYR A 741 18.43 25.99 25.46
N ASP A 742 18.93 24.82 25.07
CA ASP A 742 19.70 23.96 25.98
C ASP A 742 21.00 24.64 26.45
N GLY A 743 21.26 24.58 27.76
CA GLY A 743 22.37 25.27 28.40
C GLY A 743 22.29 26.80 28.48
N LYS A 744 21.20 27.44 28.00
CA LYS A 744 21.01 28.91 28.04
C LYS A 744 20.03 29.34 29.14
N GLY A 745 20.26 30.52 29.72
CA GLY A 745 19.31 31.15 30.63
C GLY A 745 18.13 31.74 29.87
N VAL A 746 16.92 31.23 30.11
CA VAL A 746 15.67 31.71 29.50
C VAL A 746 14.77 32.38 30.54
N THR A 747 14.10 33.46 30.15
CA THR A 747 13.10 34.14 30.98
C THR A 747 11.71 33.83 30.42
N LEU A 748 10.90 33.12 31.20
CA LEU A 748 9.54 32.73 30.83
C LEU A 748 8.54 33.45 31.73
N ALA A 749 7.41 33.88 31.17
CA ALA A 749 6.27 34.32 31.96
C ALA A 749 5.24 33.19 32.02
N GLY A 750 4.77 32.89 33.22
CA GLY A 750 3.78 31.85 33.46
C GLY A 750 2.93 32.18 34.67
N VAL A 751 1.74 31.59 34.71
CA VAL A 751 0.86 31.69 35.88
C VAL A 751 1.10 30.47 36.76
N ILE A 752 1.46 30.70 38.03
CA ILE A 752 1.61 29.61 38.99
C ILE A 752 0.21 29.03 39.28
N THR A 753 -0.03 27.81 38.81
CA THR A 753 -1.30 27.10 38.98
C THR A 753 -1.35 26.28 40.26
N ASN A 754 -0.23 25.67 40.66
CA ASN A 754 -0.09 24.88 41.87
C ASN A 754 1.37 24.85 42.32
N VAL A 755 1.64 24.81 43.64
CA VAL A 755 3.00 24.75 44.21
C VAL A 755 3.11 23.47 45.02
N ARG A 756 3.98 22.55 44.59
CA ARG A 756 4.26 21.31 45.31
C ARG A 756 5.63 21.41 45.96
N THR A 757 5.66 21.47 47.28
CA THR A 757 6.91 21.48 48.05
C THR A 757 7.51 20.07 48.05
N ILE A 758 8.71 19.91 47.52
CA ILE A 758 9.46 18.65 47.52
C ILE A 758 10.62 18.82 48.50
N ASN A 759 10.61 18.06 49.60
CA ASN A 759 11.75 18.01 50.51
C ASN A 759 12.87 17.19 49.87
N THR A 760 13.89 17.86 49.35
CA THR A 760 15.12 17.21 48.92
C THR A 760 16.02 16.96 50.12
N LYS A 761 16.56 15.74 50.25
CA LYS A 761 17.56 15.43 51.29
C LYS A 761 18.81 16.26 51.01
N LYS A 762 19.31 16.95 52.05
CA LYS A 762 20.63 17.60 52.05
C LYS A 762 21.74 16.58 51.84
#